data_AF-N1RJM2-F1
#
_entry.id   AF-N1RJM2-F1
#
_cell.length_a   1.000
_cell.length_b   1.000
_cell.length_c   1.000
_cell.angle_alpha   90.00
_cell.angle_beta   90.00
_cell.angle_gamma   90.00
#
_symmetry.space_group_name_H-M   'P 1'
#
loop_
_entity.id
_entity.type
_entity.pdbx_description
1 polymer ?
#
loop_
_entity_poly.entity_id
_entity_poly.type
_entity_poly.pdbx_seq_one_letter_code
_entity_poly.pdbx_strand_id
1 'polypeptide(L)'
;MLCTDEQLDYLFHHLILPAKLPGHDDTLALNEEFLINFVIQILARFGELSGDDDDPVAKHCISMLKNTRDARDSNGYLDSRSVQNSLKRLSEQGKFNPITDARTADATSMYHITEQNAGLIIRRLESSYSLQTFELSPTNKATMTTKGRLIREFPATVTEVSAKDFNNSSFQEVLTKTLVKMSHQAVAEMQPQVKKAQQMHNEERDTTDPRIVTELLTSFLRGAGTPGEIKAIQKRTREEVSWNNSRDPWTRSPLWLLLRVGLQLTMTCHPQGSLHLYKRFMVFLIAQALKIACEKSSSSEMIHLMIAKISRRLCKLGDIEDGAWLHTIRDIVSSASGNLKKRWINIQRRNEQPLDFNALAEFNYEEHTAFSLPELDTFLATIPRRQHLLTTKEFKAKPIALALEPLTLPTINGSVNNDSKSFELAAVETWVQGNLDTWLEHHLSSEQSCHGLKTLLEHYHMSAERWYTGRPEGMSRMLLTLGEIWVAIDKMAIHHNPLMLKYRHEIPREVFSDLLLHSKSDMERLNRLEEYLEDPSGKLKLSALLSYGQRLSFAVEYFRQSPKLQAKKEQIERNAQRDRDKKLKQFRELKAKYDAIMKKYDDMQCEQVLQVQHDVEYYIHPKNKCRRCALPAKVKKLKIAPHEWPLPADELEAQTSVFEMDVPVTFAVWRDATVYFLDNILRFESSSAGDYPRASFPLTTYKPLSPWFESQRHRVQLLSEIKPHSQTHRNQKSIETCTEADVCLNNGLRFQYHDSSRNIFLSTFKPTTDISKRCTIKLPSRAHALQRFMARTWRCENGETPNQAIASQSECPEYMSLGEFKALALLPYGYRLQWMNILTQLAMPTVDFNKPETALFLLQMMLQAGPFHKDETTRQAHTRPTEVEFGSQLLKYLNESVSRVQENWESYTSLCSFTCLTTRLLAIADKPLSTQILELITRCRKISYKWVMHLLTKVQDIEHRTQRKEFLEAAIHTALVCIETFNLEGEHFEQVLADEQQASILLETSIIIHNNADLQHLQGDALYGIMLDRYEMTMHRALPILANEIVSKGSLSLDLAIKRRWPDFVRTGEWSSISDHWVTTATGKLQVHISLLTGQLLVNGSPVSRLPRQYETHREYQKLFGSATMEVMPSNLPGMSFCATKMFHGYTVHLGIQTKKRVDDLLVRLSKKGSTLDLIPLRTLQDLLPDILADNHVHWLEEASGDVEFCHVTDPWPSKNMES
;
A
#
# COMPACT_ATOMS: atom_id res chain seq x y z
N MET A 1 -4.57 3.47 56.79
CA MET A 1 -4.90 4.67 56.00
C MET A 1 -5.82 4.22 54.89
N LEU A 2 -7.03 4.78 54.75
CA LEU A 2 -7.88 4.51 53.60
C LEU A 2 -7.24 5.20 52.39
N CYS A 3 -6.62 4.43 51.50
CA CYS A 3 -6.03 4.90 50.25
C CYS A 3 -6.99 4.50 49.12
N THR A 4 -7.25 5.37 48.14
CA THR A 4 -7.98 5.00 46.91
C THR A 4 -7.02 4.37 45.89
N ASP A 5 -7.53 3.74 44.83
CA ASP A 5 -6.65 3.14 43.80
C ASP A 5 -5.91 4.25 43.04
N GLU A 6 -6.60 5.35 42.73
CA GLU A 6 -6.01 6.55 42.12
C GLU A 6 -4.87 7.16 42.97
N GLN A 7 -5.03 7.21 44.29
CA GLN A 7 -4.00 7.70 45.20
C GLN A 7 -2.78 6.76 45.25
N LEU A 8 -3.01 5.45 45.19
CA LEU A 8 -1.93 4.47 45.14
C LEU A 8 -1.17 4.57 43.80
N ASP A 9 -1.87 4.74 42.70
CA ASP A 9 -1.29 4.98 41.38
C ASP A 9 -0.48 6.27 41.35
N TYR A 10 -1.00 7.36 41.94
CA TYR A 10 -0.26 8.62 42.08
C TYR A 10 1.05 8.41 42.87
N LEU A 11 1.01 7.69 44.01
CA LEU A 11 2.23 7.33 44.73
C LEU A 11 3.18 6.48 43.86
N PHE A 12 2.65 5.52 43.11
CA PHE A 12 3.44 4.65 42.23
C PHE A 12 4.15 5.47 41.14
N HIS A 13 3.43 6.33 40.41
CA HIS A 13 4.01 7.17 39.36
C HIS A 13 5.08 8.13 39.89
N HIS A 14 4.81 8.80 41.02
CA HIS A 14 5.69 9.86 41.50
C HIS A 14 6.84 9.36 42.38
N LEU A 15 6.64 8.34 43.23
CA LEU A 15 7.71 7.77 44.08
C LEU A 15 8.54 6.73 43.32
N ILE A 16 7.89 5.81 42.61
CA ILE A 16 8.54 4.67 41.95
C ILE A 16 9.04 5.06 40.57
N LEU A 17 8.27 5.84 39.82
CA LEU A 17 8.55 6.21 38.43
C LEU A 17 8.76 4.96 37.55
N PRO A 18 7.68 4.20 37.28
CA PRO A 18 7.71 3.01 36.42
C PRO A 18 8.03 3.36 34.97
N ALA A 19 8.27 2.34 34.14
CA ALA A 19 8.52 2.55 32.70
C ALA A 19 7.26 2.97 31.93
N LYS A 20 6.08 2.50 32.38
CA LYS A 20 4.79 2.92 31.82
C LYS A 20 4.17 3.99 32.71
N LEU A 21 4.04 5.20 32.16
CA LEU A 21 3.45 6.36 32.80
C LEU A 21 2.03 6.61 32.24
N PRO A 22 1.16 7.36 32.95
CA PRO A 22 -0.26 7.50 32.56
C PRO A 22 -0.47 8.28 31.26
N GLY A 23 0.52 9.07 30.82
CA GLY A 23 0.46 9.84 29.57
C GLY A 23 -0.46 11.08 29.61
N HIS A 24 -1.04 11.38 30.76
CA HIS A 24 -1.87 12.56 31.02
C HIS A 24 -1.61 13.08 32.45
N ASP A 25 -1.84 14.36 32.69
CA ASP A 25 -1.70 14.96 34.04
C ASP A 25 -2.60 14.25 35.06
N ASP A 26 -1.98 13.77 36.15
CA ASP A 26 -2.64 13.11 37.29
C ASP A 26 -2.62 13.96 38.57
N THR A 27 -2.27 15.25 38.43
CA THR A 27 -2.18 16.20 39.55
C THR A 27 -3.56 16.67 39.98
N LEU A 28 -4.00 16.19 41.14
CA LEU A 28 -5.20 16.65 41.83
C LEU A 28 -4.83 17.12 43.24
N ALA A 29 -5.49 18.18 43.72
CA ALA A 29 -5.25 18.71 45.07
C ALA A 29 -5.40 17.62 46.16
N LEU A 30 -6.38 16.72 46.00
CA LEU A 30 -6.60 15.57 46.88
C LEU A 30 -5.44 14.55 46.86
N ASN A 31 -4.85 14.29 45.69
CA ASN A 31 -3.71 13.38 45.54
C ASN A 31 -2.43 13.99 46.15
N GLU A 32 -2.24 15.29 45.95
CA GLU A 32 -1.13 16.05 46.54
C GLU A 32 -1.25 16.15 48.07
N GLU A 33 -2.45 16.40 48.60
CA GLU A 33 -2.71 16.39 50.03
C GLU A 33 -2.48 14.99 50.63
N PHE A 34 -2.95 13.94 49.94
CA PHE A 34 -2.70 12.56 50.32
C PHE A 34 -1.20 12.24 50.36
N LEU A 35 -0.42 12.69 49.37
CA LEU A 35 1.04 12.52 49.34
C LEU A 35 1.71 13.16 50.57
N ILE A 36 1.35 14.40 50.95
CA ILE A 36 1.94 15.05 52.13
C ILE A 36 1.56 14.28 53.41
N ASN A 37 0.27 13.93 53.57
CA ASN A 37 -0.20 13.19 54.74
C ASN A 37 0.44 11.81 54.85
N PHE A 38 0.62 11.11 53.72
CA PHE A 38 1.32 9.84 53.65
C PHE A 38 2.76 9.99 54.15
N VAL A 39 3.51 10.98 53.65
CA VAL A 39 4.89 11.23 54.10
C VAL A 39 4.94 11.56 55.60
N ILE A 40 4.03 12.39 56.12
CA ILE A 40 3.95 12.72 57.56
C ILE A 40 3.74 11.47 58.41
N GLN A 41 2.77 10.62 58.05
CA GLN A 41 2.45 9.40 58.81
C GLN A 41 3.62 8.41 58.80
N ILE A 42 4.25 8.23 57.64
CA ILE A 42 5.37 7.29 57.53
C ILE A 42 6.62 7.82 58.25
N LEU A 43 6.81 9.14 58.27
CA LEU A 43 7.92 9.76 59.00
C LEU A 43 7.75 9.65 60.52
N ALA A 44 6.53 9.77 61.04
CA ALA A 44 6.23 9.53 62.46
C ALA A 44 6.58 8.09 62.86
N ARG A 45 6.10 7.11 62.08
CA ARG A 45 6.40 5.70 62.30
C ARG A 45 7.89 5.37 62.14
N PHE A 46 8.59 6.08 61.26
CA PHE A 46 10.03 5.90 61.08
C PHE A 46 10.81 6.40 62.30
N GLY A 47 10.43 7.55 62.87
CA GLY A 47 11.01 8.09 64.11
C GLY A 47 10.90 7.12 65.27
N GLU A 48 9.72 6.54 65.49
CA GLU A 48 9.47 5.51 66.53
C GLU A 48 10.37 4.27 66.41
N LEU A 49 10.86 3.95 65.20
CA LEU A 49 11.60 2.72 64.90
C LEU A 49 13.11 2.93 64.69
N SER A 50 13.59 4.18 64.67
CA SER A 50 14.96 4.51 64.26
C SER A 50 15.92 4.85 65.41
N GLY A 51 15.43 4.93 66.65
CA GLY A 51 16.23 5.18 67.86
C GLY A 51 16.10 6.61 68.40
N ASP A 52 16.60 6.84 69.62
CA ASP A 52 16.42 8.10 70.37
C ASP A 52 17.05 9.34 69.71
N ASP A 53 18.11 9.16 68.91
CA ASP A 53 18.80 10.27 68.20
C ASP A 53 18.08 10.70 66.90
N ASP A 54 17.32 9.81 66.27
CA ASP A 54 16.65 10.06 64.97
C ASP A 54 15.24 10.67 65.13
N ASP A 55 14.58 10.44 66.28
CA ASP A 55 13.21 10.90 66.57
C ASP A 55 13.06 12.45 66.64
N PRO A 56 13.98 13.21 67.25
CA PRO A 56 13.93 14.68 67.22
C PRO A 56 13.96 15.26 65.80
N VAL A 57 14.80 14.69 64.92
CA VAL A 57 14.92 15.12 63.52
C VAL A 57 13.63 14.81 62.74
N ALA A 58 13.04 13.63 62.98
CA ALA A 58 11.76 13.24 62.39
C ALA A 58 10.62 14.17 62.81
N LYS A 59 10.52 14.50 64.12
CA LYS A 59 9.55 15.46 64.65
C LYS A 59 9.67 16.85 64.02
N HIS A 60 10.91 17.32 63.79
CA HIS A 60 11.15 18.60 63.13
C HIS A 60 10.66 18.62 61.68
N CYS A 61 10.98 17.58 60.91
CA CYS A 61 10.48 17.41 59.55
C CYS A 61 8.95 17.25 59.50
N ILE A 62 8.32 16.57 60.46
CA ILE A 62 6.85 16.50 60.60
C ILE A 62 6.25 17.89 60.82
N SER A 63 6.84 18.71 61.69
CA SER A 63 6.40 20.08 61.94
C SER A 63 6.42 20.93 60.66
N MET A 64 7.54 20.89 59.92
CA MET A 64 7.67 21.58 58.63
C MET A 64 6.60 21.13 57.62
N LEU A 65 6.39 19.81 57.48
CA LEU A 65 5.41 19.26 56.54
C LEU A 65 3.96 19.58 56.93
N LYS A 66 3.62 19.60 58.22
CA LYS A 66 2.32 20.03 58.71
C LYS A 66 2.07 21.50 58.36
N ASN A 67 3.06 22.38 58.55
CA ASN A 67 2.96 23.77 58.14
C ASN A 67 2.75 23.91 56.62
N THR A 68 3.46 23.11 55.80
CA THR A 68 3.24 23.09 54.33
C THR A 68 1.84 22.65 53.95
N ARG A 69 1.28 21.62 54.61
CA ARG A 69 -0.09 21.16 54.38
C ARG A 69 -1.10 22.23 54.80
N ASP A 70 -0.96 22.75 56.02
CA ASP A 70 -1.92 23.68 56.61
C ASP A 70 -1.92 25.05 55.90
N ALA A 71 -0.81 25.44 55.27
CA ALA A 71 -0.69 26.66 54.49
C ALA A 71 -1.48 26.64 53.16
N ARG A 72 -2.02 25.48 52.75
CA ARG A 72 -2.71 25.28 51.47
C ARG A 72 -4.23 25.26 51.64
N ASP A 73 -4.94 25.70 50.60
CA ASP A 73 -6.38 25.55 50.47
C ASP A 73 -6.77 24.22 49.81
N SER A 74 -8.08 23.97 49.67
CA SER A 74 -8.64 22.75 49.07
C SER A 74 -8.31 22.56 47.59
N ASN A 75 -7.81 23.60 46.91
CA ASN A 75 -7.36 23.54 45.52
C ASN A 75 -5.83 23.42 45.43
N GLY A 76 -5.13 23.33 46.57
CA GLY A 76 -3.70 23.17 46.64
C GLY A 76 -2.89 24.47 46.58
N TYR A 77 -3.54 25.64 46.57
CA TYR A 77 -2.91 26.96 46.54
C TYR A 77 -2.68 27.52 47.95
N LEU A 78 -1.82 28.53 48.10
CA LEU A 78 -1.59 29.15 49.40
C LEU A 78 -2.82 29.95 49.91
N ASP A 79 -3.09 29.81 51.22
CA ASP A 79 -4.14 30.53 51.93
C ASP A 79 -3.56 31.65 52.82
N SER A 80 -4.06 32.87 52.67
CA SER A 80 -3.51 34.06 53.36
C SER A 80 -3.50 33.94 54.89
N ARG A 81 -4.60 33.49 55.51
CA ARG A 81 -4.67 33.34 56.97
C ARG A 81 -3.70 32.27 57.45
N SER A 82 -3.61 31.18 56.72
CA SER A 82 -2.80 30.02 57.09
C SER A 82 -1.31 30.27 56.92
N VAL A 83 -0.90 30.93 55.83
CA VAL A 83 0.48 31.41 55.65
C VAL A 83 0.85 32.43 56.71
N GLN A 84 -0.02 33.41 57.00
CA GLN A 84 0.25 34.40 58.05
C GLN A 84 0.44 33.74 59.43
N ASN A 85 -0.43 32.78 59.77
CA ASN A 85 -0.30 32.02 61.02
C ASN A 85 0.99 31.20 61.06
N SER A 86 1.39 30.59 59.94
CA SER A 86 2.64 29.85 59.81
C SER A 86 3.86 30.76 60.04
N LEU A 87 3.87 31.96 59.46
CA LEU A 87 4.93 32.96 59.68
C LEU A 87 4.97 33.45 61.14
N LYS A 88 3.82 33.66 61.79
CA LYS A 88 3.75 34.01 63.21
C LYS A 88 4.29 32.90 64.12
N ARG A 89 3.95 31.63 63.85
CA ARG A 89 4.49 30.48 64.60
C ARG A 89 6.02 30.41 64.50
N LEU A 90 6.58 30.67 63.32
CA LEU A 90 8.04 30.77 63.14
C LEU A 90 8.68 31.85 64.03
N SER A 91 7.99 32.99 64.21
CA SER A 91 8.41 34.08 65.10
C SER A 91 8.25 33.74 66.59
N GLU A 92 7.15 33.09 66.97
CA GLU A 92 6.77 32.77 68.36
C GLU A 92 7.57 31.61 68.96
N GLN A 93 7.96 30.60 68.17
CA GLN A 93 8.73 29.41 68.61
C GLN A 93 10.14 29.70 69.15
N GLY A 94 10.56 30.96 69.25
CA GLY A 94 11.78 31.34 69.96
C GLY A 94 11.58 32.48 70.95
N LYS A 95 10.41 32.56 71.59
CA LYS A 95 10.21 33.24 72.87
C LYS A 95 9.68 32.17 73.84
N PHE A 96 10.47 31.87 74.89
CA PHE A 96 10.22 30.94 76.02
C PHE A 96 10.47 29.42 75.82
N ASN A 97 11.61 28.94 76.35
CA ASN A 97 11.62 27.87 77.37
C ASN A 97 12.98 27.86 78.15
N PRO A 98 13.05 28.22 79.45
CA PRO A 98 14.34 28.34 80.18
C PRO A 98 14.88 27.06 80.85
N ILE A 99 14.24 25.88 80.68
CA ILE A 99 14.49 24.72 81.57
C ILE A 99 15.01 23.46 80.86
N THR A 100 15.34 23.49 79.56
CA THR A 100 16.04 22.37 78.91
C THR A 100 17.13 22.85 77.96
N ASP A 101 18.32 22.28 78.15
CA ASP A 101 19.61 22.65 77.56
C ASP A 101 19.75 22.28 76.06
N ALA A 102 18.83 22.77 75.21
CA ALA A 102 18.93 22.62 73.76
C ALA A 102 18.46 23.90 73.04
N ARG A 103 19.38 24.50 72.28
CA ARG A 103 19.19 25.74 71.49
C ARG A 103 18.00 25.62 70.53
N THR A 104 16.95 26.43 70.71
CA THR A 104 15.78 26.52 69.79
C THR A 104 16.07 27.35 68.53
N ALA A 105 17.19 27.11 67.87
CA ALA A 105 17.55 27.71 66.59
C ALA A 105 17.34 26.67 65.48
N ASP A 106 16.10 26.41 65.04
CA ASP A 106 15.87 25.57 63.85
C ASP A 106 14.45 25.62 63.21
N ALA A 107 13.51 26.44 63.69
CA ALA A 107 12.14 26.49 63.14
C ALA A 107 12.12 26.71 61.61
N THR A 108 11.45 25.82 60.86
CA THR A 108 11.46 25.80 59.39
C THR A 108 10.03 25.68 58.82
N SER A 109 9.70 26.48 57.81
CA SER A 109 8.47 26.33 57.00
C SER A 109 8.79 26.24 55.52
N MET A 110 7.93 25.54 54.78
CA MET A 110 8.12 25.27 53.36
C MET A 110 6.81 25.52 52.60
N TYR A 111 6.89 26.20 51.45
CA TYR A 111 5.74 26.62 50.65
C TYR A 111 5.91 26.21 49.18
N HIS A 112 4.82 25.74 48.57
CA HIS A 112 4.70 25.46 47.14
C HIS A 112 4.03 26.67 46.46
N ILE A 113 4.75 27.37 45.57
CA ILE A 113 4.22 28.49 44.80
C ILE A 113 3.76 27.97 43.44
N THR A 114 2.53 27.44 43.39
CA THR A 114 2.03 26.58 42.32
C THR A 114 2.12 27.20 40.92
N GLU A 115 1.55 28.38 40.70
CA GLU A 115 1.51 29.02 39.36
C GLU A 115 2.86 29.60 38.91
N GLN A 116 3.90 29.56 39.75
CA GLN A 116 5.25 30.04 39.43
C GLN A 116 6.30 28.92 39.46
N ASN A 117 5.88 27.65 39.48
CA ASN A 117 6.81 26.51 39.41
C ASN A 117 7.99 26.59 40.41
N ALA A 118 7.74 27.09 41.63
CA ALA A 118 8.79 27.43 42.58
C ALA A 118 8.51 26.91 44.00
N GLY A 119 9.59 26.55 44.69
CA GLY A 119 9.61 26.22 46.11
C GLY A 119 10.24 27.34 46.93
N LEU A 120 9.71 27.56 48.13
CA LEU A 120 10.27 28.48 49.13
C LEU A 120 10.43 27.76 50.47
N ILE A 121 11.63 27.80 51.05
CA ILE A 121 11.91 27.34 52.41
C ILE A 121 12.33 28.56 53.24
N ILE A 122 11.69 28.75 54.40
CA ILE A 122 12.04 29.79 55.37
C ILE A 122 12.56 29.10 56.62
N ARG A 123 13.80 29.39 57.00
CA ARG A 123 14.44 28.86 58.21
C ARG A 123 14.85 29.98 59.15
N ARG A 124 14.58 29.81 60.44
CA ARG A 124 15.07 30.71 61.49
C ARG A 124 16.52 30.36 61.85
N LEU A 125 17.39 31.36 61.81
CA LEU A 125 18.76 31.32 62.33
C LEU A 125 18.81 32.02 63.70
N GLU A 126 19.99 32.12 64.32
CA GLU A 126 20.14 32.72 65.66
C GLU A 126 19.67 34.19 65.71
N SER A 127 20.01 35.00 64.70
CA SER A 127 19.69 36.45 64.63
C SER A 127 18.97 36.90 63.35
N SER A 128 18.73 35.99 62.41
CA SER A 128 18.13 36.26 61.09
C SER A 128 17.22 35.12 60.62
N TYR A 129 16.54 35.31 59.49
CA TYR A 129 15.76 34.30 58.78
C TYR A 129 16.35 34.09 57.39
N SER A 130 16.61 32.83 57.02
CA SER A 130 17.06 32.41 55.69
C SER A 130 15.86 32.05 54.82
N LEU A 131 15.66 32.80 53.73
CA LEU A 131 14.63 32.54 52.72
C LEU A 131 15.29 31.94 51.47
N GLN A 132 14.91 30.73 51.13
CA GLN A 132 15.57 29.91 50.13
C GLN A 132 14.59 29.59 49.00
N THR A 133 14.86 30.04 47.77
CA THR A 133 13.98 29.82 46.61
C THR A 133 14.64 28.93 45.55
N PHE A 134 13.83 28.14 44.84
CA PHE A 134 14.30 27.26 43.76
C PHE A 134 13.17 26.81 42.82
N GLU A 135 13.55 26.39 41.61
CA GLU A 135 12.66 25.81 40.60
C GLU A 135 12.19 24.40 41.00
N LEU A 136 10.93 24.04 40.74
CA LEU A 136 10.42 22.67 41.01
C LEU A 136 10.46 21.77 39.77
N SER A 137 9.98 22.23 38.62
CA SER A 137 9.88 21.41 37.40
C SER A 137 10.74 22.01 36.29
N PRO A 138 11.61 21.22 35.63
CA PRO A 138 12.37 21.73 34.49
C PRO A 138 11.52 21.70 33.22
N THR A 139 11.91 22.49 32.21
CA THR A 139 11.25 22.51 30.90
C THR A 139 11.17 21.13 30.23
N ASN A 140 10.12 20.93 29.43
CA ASN A 140 9.94 19.70 28.66
C ASN A 140 11.15 19.42 27.77
N LYS A 141 11.72 20.47 27.15
CA LYS A 141 12.95 20.35 26.35
C LYS A 141 14.11 19.83 27.18
N ALA A 142 14.40 20.41 28.34
CA ALA A 142 15.50 19.96 29.21
C ALA A 142 15.33 18.50 29.65
N THR A 143 14.09 18.08 29.94
CA THR A 143 13.78 16.70 30.29
C THR A 143 14.02 15.73 29.13
N MET A 144 13.56 16.08 27.93
CA MET A 144 13.62 15.19 26.75
C MET A 144 15.02 15.13 26.11
N THR A 145 15.81 16.21 26.17
CA THR A 145 17.14 16.26 25.51
C THR A 145 18.26 15.70 26.39
N THR A 146 18.09 15.65 27.71
CA THR A 146 19.13 15.21 28.64
C THR A 146 19.35 13.71 28.57
N LYS A 147 20.52 13.29 28.09
CA LYS A 147 20.96 11.89 28.18
C LYS A 147 21.36 11.57 29.64
N GLY A 148 20.62 10.67 30.30
CA GLY A 148 20.95 10.21 31.65
C GLY A 148 20.09 10.84 32.77
N ARG A 149 20.66 11.75 33.56
CA ARG A 149 19.97 12.41 34.69
C ARG A 149 20.26 13.90 34.68
N LEU A 150 19.22 14.70 34.90
CA LEU A 150 19.35 16.14 35.13
C LEU A 150 20.06 16.38 36.46
N ILE A 151 21.10 17.21 36.43
CA ILE A 151 21.82 17.64 37.63
C ILE A 151 21.30 19.01 38.00
N ARG A 152 20.69 19.14 39.18
CA ARG A 152 20.06 20.37 39.66
C ARG A 152 20.54 20.67 41.08
N GLU A 153 20.70 21.95 41.39
CA GLU A 153 21.18 22.45 42.69
C GLU A 153 20.04 23.13 43.46
N PHE A 154 19.98 22.87 44.77
CA PHE A 154 18.92 23.38 45.65
C PHE A 154 19.49 23.85 46.99
N PRO A 155 19.12 25.03 47.51
CA PRO A 155 18.31 26.05 46.85
C PRO A 155 19.08 26.79 45.74
N ALA A 156 18.35 27.51 44.88
CA ALA A 156 18.95 28.31 43.81
C ALA A 156 19.39 29.69 44.31
N THR A 157 18.62 30.29 45.21
CA THR A 157 18.99 31.55 45.88
C THR A 157 18.69 31.50 47.37
N VAL A 158 19.46 32.27 48.15
CA VAL A 158 19.29 32.43 49.60
C VAL A 158 19.37 33.92 49.95
N THR A 159 18.38 34.42 50.68
CA THR A 159 18.36 35.78 51.21
C THR A 159 18.15 35.75 52.72
N GLU A 160 19.00 36.43 53.47
CA GLU A 160 18.90 36.55 54.92
C GLU A 160 18.26 37.88 55.32
N VAL A 161 17.20 37.81 56.13
CA VAL A 161 16.47 38.96 56.65
C VAL A 161 16.63 39.01 58.16
N SER A 162 16.92 40.19 58.72
CA SER A 162 17.12 40.33 60.17
C SER A 162 15.87 39.90 60.96
N ALA A 163 16.04 39.39 62.18
CA ALA A 163 14.89 39.04 63.01
C ALA A 163 14.00 40.25 63.32
N LYS A 164 14.55 41.47 63.34
CA LYS A 164 13.80 42.72 63.52
C LYS A 164 12.84 42.97 62.35
N ASP A 165 13.33 42.84 61.13
CA ASP A 165 12.56 43.14 59.92
C ASP A 165 11.56 42.03 59.62
N PHE A 166 11.95 40.77 59.77
CA PHE A 166 11.06 39.64 59.55
C PHE A 166 9.92 39.56 60.57
N ASN A 167 10.17 39.88 61.85
CA ASN A 167 9.13 39.86 62.88
C ASN A 167 8.22 41.10 62.85
N ASN A 168 8.47 42.06 61.95
CA ASN A 168 7.56 43.19 61.73
C ASN A 168 6.24 42.68 61.13
N SER A 169 5.11 43.00 61.77
CA SER A 169 3.78 42.54 61.34
C SER A 169 3.44 42.98 59.91
N SER A 170 3.83 44.20 59.53
CA SER A 170 3.59 44.74 58.19
C SER A 170 4.42 44.03 57.12
N PHE A 171 5.66 43.66 57.45
CA PHE A 171 6.50 42.88 56.54
C PHE A 171 5.90 41.49 56.29
N GLN A 172 5.49 40.78 57.35
CA GLN A 172 4.85 39.47 57.22
C GLN A 172 3.54 39.55 56.44
N GLU A 173 2.74 40.58 56.64
CA GLU A 173 1.48 40.77 55.90
C GLU A 173 1.73 40.96 54.40
N VAL A 174 2.71 41.79 54.02
CA VAL A 174 3.08 42.01 52.62
C VAL A 174 3.66 40.73 52.01
N LEU A 175 4.53 40.02 52.72
CA LEU A 175 5.09 38.75 52.28
C LEU A 175 3.98 37.71 52.05
N THR A 176 3.06 37.55 53.01
CA THR A 176 1.89 36.67 52.88
C THR A 176 1.06 37.01 51.65
N LYS A 177 0.66 38.29 51.48
CA LYS A 177 -0.13 38.74 50.32
C LYS A 177 0.58 38.43 49.00
N THR A 178 1.90 38.62 48.96
CA THR A 178 2.73 38.38 47.77
C THR A 178 2.82 36.90 47.44
N LEU A 179 3.11 36.04 48.41
CA LEU A 179 3.19 34.58 48.22
C LEU A 179 1.85 33.99 47.80
N VAL A 180 0.75 34.43 48.40
CA VAL A 180 -0.60 34.01 48.01
C VAL A 180 -0.91 34.46 46.59
N LYS A 181 -0.63 35.72 46.24
CA LYS A 181 -0.86 36.22 44.87
C LYS A 181 -0.07 35.43 43.83
N MET A 182 1.22 35.21 44.07
CA MET A 182 2.08 34.41 43.19
C MET A 182 1.61 32.96 43.11
N SER A 183 1.05 32.40 44.19
CA SER A 183 0.51 31.04 44.17
C SER A 183 -0.75 30.89 43.32
N HIS A 184 -1.56 31.95 43.11
CA HIS A 184 -2.86 31.88 42.42
C HIS A 184 -2.86 32.46 41.01
N GLN A 185 -1.97 33.41 40.71
CA GLN A 185 -1.97 34.17 39.46
C GLN A 185 -0.83 33.71 38.56
N ALA A 186 -1.16 33.22 37.35
CA ALA A 186 -0.18 32.95 36.31
C ALA A 186 0.32 34.24 35.64
N VAL A 187 1.56 34.23 35.12
CA VAL A 187 2.15 35.34 34.36
C VAL A 187 2.42 34.87 32.93
N ALA A 188 1.78 35.51 31.95
CA ALA A 188 1.80 35.05 30.56
C ALA A 188 3.21 35.10 29.95
N GLU A 189 4.01 36.09 30.33
CA GLU A 189 5.39 36.30 29.86
C GLU A 189 6.36 35.23 30.39
N MET A 190 5.97 34.50 31.43
CA MET A 190 6.77 33.40 32.02
C MET A 190 6.41 32.05 31.42
N GLN A 191 5.42 32.00 30.51
CA GLN A 191 5.07 30.79 29.77
C GLN A 191 5.92 30.70 28.50
N PRO A 192 6.55 29.53 28.22
CA PRO A 192 7.25 29.32 26.97
C PRO A 192 6.35 29.58 25.75
N GLN A 193 6.92 30.10 24.66
CA GLN A 193 6.18 30.39 23.44
C GLN A 193 6.66 29.52 22.27
N VAL A 194 5.73 29.16 21.39
CA VAL A 194 6.00 28.47 20.13
C VAL A 194 5.48 29.25 18.94
N LYS A 195 6.25 29.25 17.85
CA LYS A 195 5.88 29.92 16.59
C LYS A 195 4.96 29.02 15.76
N LYS A 196 3.78 29.51 15.40
CA LYS A 196 2.85 28.89 14.42
C LYS A 196 2.20 29.98 13.57
N ALA A 197 2.09 29.75 12.26
CA ALA A 197 1.52 30.73 11.32
C ALA A 197 2.21 32.12 11.40
N GLN A 198 3.54 32.10 11.59
CA GLN A 198 4.38 33.28 11.85
C GLN A 198 4.06 34.06 13.13
N GLN A 199 3.09 33.63 13.94
CA GLN A 199 2.72 34.22 15.22
C GLN A 199 3.30 33.43 16.40
N MET A 200 3.60 34.10 17.51
CA MET A 200 4.03 33.45 18.76
C MET A 200 2.80 33.11 19.60
N HIS A 201 2.78 31.90 20.17
CA HIS A 201 1.68 31.40 20.98
C HIS A 201 2.24 30.80 22.26
N ASN A 202 1.62 31.11 23.41
CA ASN A 202 1.96 30.44 24.67
C ASN A 202 1.77 28.92 24.56
N GLU A 203 2.76 28.16 25.01
CA GLU A 203 2.77 26.70 25.11
C GLU A 203 2.37 26.30 26.53
N GLU A 204 1.06 26.26 26.79
CA GLU A 204 0.48 25.93 28.10
C GLU A 204 0.88 24.54 28.63
N ARG A 205 1.42 23.66 27.77
CA ARG A 205 1.88 22.31 28.13
C ARG A 205 3.31 22.23 28.66
N ASP A 206 4.07 23.32 28.56
CA ASP A 206 5.43 23.40 29.10
C ASP A 206 5.43 24.05 30.50
N THR A 207 6.55 23.94 31.21
CA THR A 207 6.63 24.42 32.59
C THR A 207 6.86 25.93 32.64
N THR A 208 6.14 26.62 33.53
CA THR A 208 6.35 28.05 33.81
C THR A 208 7.76 28.34 34.30
N ASP A 209 8.35 29.43 33.81
CA ASP A 209 9.64 29.92 34.29
C ASP A 209 9.52 30.49 35.73
N PRO A 210 10.33 30.01 36.71
CA PRO A 210 10.19 30.39 38.11
C PRO A 210 10.66 31.79 38.48
N ARG A 211 11.09 32.62 37.51
CA ARG A 211 11.70 33.95 37.73
C ARG A 211 10.89 34.91 38.57
N ILE A 212 9.56 34.81 38.60
CA ILE A 212 8.71 35.61 39.49
C ILE A 212 9.05 35.37 40.97
N VAL A 213 9.48 34.15 41.32
CA VAL A 213 9.89 33.80 42.68
C VAL A 213 11.41 33.83 42.82
N THR A 214 12.16 33.26 41.90
CA THR A 214 13.62 33.14 42.03
C THR A 214 14.37 34.45 41.77
N GLU A 215 13.84 35.34 40.93
CA GLU A 215 14.44 36.66 40.64
C GLU A 215 13.66 37.80 41.29
N LEU A 216 12.36 37.96 40.99
CA LEU A 216 11.57 39.12 41.42
C LEU A 216 11.34 39.15 42.93
N LEU A 217 10.77 38.09 43.52
CA LEU A 217 10.60 37.99 44.98
C LEU A 217 11.95 38.09 45.70
N THR A 218 12.97 37.37 45.22
CA THR A 218 14.32 37.44 45.77
C THR A 218 14.88 38.87 45.76
N SER A 219 14.65 39.63 44.69
CA SER A 219 15.08 41.03 44.59
C SER A 219 14.36 41.92 45.60
N PHE A 220 13.05 41.72 45.80
CA PHE A 220 12.31 42.42 46.86
C PHE A 220 12.85 42.09 48.25
N LEU A 221 13.13 40.82 48.52
CA LEU A 221 13.66 40.37 49.81
C LEU A 221 15.07 40.92 50.09
N ARG A 222 15.91 41.06 49.06
CA ARG A 222 17.25 41.69 49.19
C ARG A 222 17.18 43.17 49.56
N GLY A 223 16.08 43.87 49.27
CA GLY A 223 15.88 45.25 49.72
C GLY A 223 15.70 45.37 51.25
N ALA A 224 15.23 44.29 51.91
CA ALA A 224 15.02 44.21 53.35
C ALA A 224 16.05 43.31 54.07
N GLY A 225 17.05 42.80 53.35
CA GLY A 225 17.98 41.78 53.84
C GLY A 225 19.30 41.80 53.07
N THR A 226 20.06 40.72 53.14
CA THR A 226 21.33 40.55 52.42
C THR A 226 21.41 39.15 51.77
N PRO A 227 22.20 38.96 50.70
CA PRO A 227 22.46 37.62 50.17
C PRO A 227 23.10 36.72 51.24
N GLY A 228 22.54 35.54 51.47
CA GLY A 228 23.06 34.56 52.43
C GLY A 228 23.98 33.52 51.80
N GLU A 229 24.64 32.72 52.64
CA GLU A 229 25.46 31.58 52.18
C GLU A 229 24.58 30.47 51.57
N ILE A 230 24.89 30.03 50.34
CA ILE A 230 24.16 28.96 49.67
C ILE A 230 24.77 27.60 50.03
N LYS A 231 24.21 26.92 51.02
CA LYS A 231 24.52 25.51 51.33
C LYS A 231 23.73 24.57 50.40
N ALA A 232 24.12 24.53 49.13
CA ALA A 232 23.37 23.81 48.10
C ALA A 232 23.56 22.28 48.19
N ILE A 233 22.49 21.53 47.97
CA ILE A 233 22.54 20.10 47.67
C ILE A 233 22.43 19.89 46.16
N GLN A 234 23.29 19.03 45.61
CA GLN A 234 23.21 18.61 44.23
C GLN A 234 22.35 17.34 44.13
N LYS A 235 21.28 17.36 43.32
CA LYS A 235 20.44 16.19 43.05
C LYS A 235 20.47 15.83 41.58
N ARG A 236 20.66 14.53 41.33
CA ARG A 236 20.38 13.90 40.02
C ARG A 236 18.89 13.60 39.92
N THR A 237 18.11 14.53 39.39
CA THR A 237 16.67 14.34 39.20
C THR A 237 16.40 13.44 38.00
N ARG A 238 15.39 12.59 38.14
CA ARG A 238 14.90 11.72 37.06
C ARG A 238 13.52 12.23 36.70
N GLU A 239 13.46 13.00 35.64
CA GLU A 239 12.23 13.57 35.09
C GLU A 239 11.86 12.85 33.79
N GLU A 240 10.59 12.88 33.45
CA GLU A 240 10.04 12.29 32.23
C GLU A 240 8.79 13.08 31.84
N VAL A 241 8.58 13.26 30.53
CA VAL A 241 7.37 13.88 29.97
C VAL A 241 6.68 12.81 29.15
N SER A 242 5.50 12.37 29.60
CA SER A 242 4.72 11.35 28.92
C SER A 242 3.42 11.94 28.41
N TRP A 243 3.20 11.87 27.10
CA TRP A 243 1.99 12.41 26.46
C TRP A 243 1.29 11.32 25.65
N ASN A 244 0.02 11.08 25.97
CA ASN A 244 -0.85 10.13 25.28
C ASN A 244 -2.22 10.78 25.01
N ASN A 245 -2.31 11.49 23.89
CA ASN A 245 -3.55 12.12 23.39
C ASN A 245 -4.35 12.91 24.45
N SER A 246 -3.65 13.54 25.39
CA SER A 246 -4.24 14.31 26.50
C SER A 246 -4.14 15.83 26.25
N ARG A 247 -4.87 16.62 27.05
CA ARG A 247 -4.71 18.09 27.06
C ARG A 247 -3.31 18.45 27.53
N ASP A 248 -2.95 18.00 28.72
CA ASP A 248 -1.68 18.28 29.38
C ASP A 248 -0.90 16.96 29.56
N PRO A 249 0.42 16.97 29.29
CA PRO A 249 1.25 15.78 29.45
C PRO A 249 1.37 15.42 30.93
N TRP A 250 1.64 14.15 31.21
CA TRP A 250 2.13 13.78 32.53
C TRP A 250 3.55 14.30 32.71
N THR A 251 3.76 15.05 33.79
CA THR A 251 5.09 15.41 34.31
C THR A 251 5.19 14.98 35.76
N ARG A 252 6.42 14.84 36.27
CA ARG A 252 6.60 14.43 37.66
C ARG A 252 6.17 15.53 38.61
N SER A 253 5.49 15.14 39.69
CA SER A 253 4.91 16.06 40.68
C SER A 253 5.93 17.10 41.21
N PRO A 254 5.68 18.40 41.02
CA PRO A 254 6.51 19.49 41.57
C PRO A 254 6.55 19.43 43.09
N LEU A 255 5.40 19.13 43.71
CA LEU A 255 5.27 18.97 45.16
C LEU A 255 6.13 17.80 45.67
N TRP A 256 6.18 16.69 44.95
CA TRP A 256 7.04 15.57 45.35
C TRP A 256 8.53 15.95 45.37
N LEU A 257 8.98 16.78 44.42
CA LEU A 257 10.34 17.30 44.47
C LEU A 257 10.53 18.24 45.67
N LEU A 258 9.59 19.14 45.92
CA LEU A 258 9.61 20.04 47.07
C LEU A 258 9.77 19.27 48.39
N LEU A 259 8.96 18.22 48.61
CA LEU A 259 9.05 17.35 49.77
C LEU A 259 10.44 16.69 49.89
N ARG A 260 10.97 16.16 48.79
CA ARG A 260 12.29 15.51 48.77
C ARG A 260 13.44 16.47 49.02
N VAL A 261 13.35 17.70 48.55
CA VAL A 261 14.38 18.75 48.75
C VAL A 261 14.28 19.27 50.18
N GLY A 262 13.09 19.65 50.64
CA GLY A 262 12.85 20.12 52.00
C GLY A 262 13.26 19.12 53.08
N LEU A 263 12.89 17.84 52.93
CA LEU A 263 13.31 16.79 53.87
C LEU A 263 14.84 16.63 53.90
N GLN A 264 15.51 16.60 52.75
CA GLN A 264 16.97 16.43 52.71
C GLN A 264 17.68 17.65 53.30
N LEU A 265 17.29 18.88 52.94
CA LEU A 265 17.88 20.10 53.48
C LEU A 265 17.62 20.26 54.98
N THR A 266 16.47 19.80 55.48
CA THR A 266 16.16 19.86 56.91
C THR A 266 16.96 18.80 57.67
N MET A 267 16.98 17.55 57.21
CA MET A 267 17.74 16.47 57.85
C MET A 267 19.26 16.65 57.76
N THR A 268 19.79 17.28 56.71
CA THR A 268 21.26 17.45 56.56
C THR A 268 21.80 18.62 57.37
N CYS A 269 20.98 19.65 57.60
CA CYS A 269 21.41 20.83 58.35
C CYS A 269 21.08 20.77 59.84
N HIS A 270 20.25 19.83 60.28
CA HIS A 270 19.95 19.63 61.69
C HIS A 270 21.19 19.06 62.42
N PRO A 271 21.53 19.51 63.64
CA PRO A 271 22.74 19.06 64.35
C PRO A 271 22.85 17.54 64.56
N GLN A 272 21.71 16.88 64.83
CA GLN A 272 21.60 15.42 64.99
C GLN A 272 21.25 14.69 63.69
N GLY A 273 21.11 15.41 62.58
CA GLY A 273 20.66 14.86 61.32
C GLY A 273 21.82 14.43 60.41
N SER A 274 21.51 13.65 59.37
CA SER A 274 22.50 13.24 58.37
C SER A 274 21.88 12.94 57.00
N LEU A 275 22.72 12.95 55.97
CA LEU A 275 22.32 12.46 54.64
C LEU A 275 21.95 10.96 54.68
N HIS A 276 22.59 10.19 55.56
CA HIS A 276 22.31 8.77 55.74
C HIS A 276 20.88 8.56 56.27
N LEU A 277 20.45 9.36 57.25
CA LEU A 277 19.09 9.36 57.79
C LEU A 277 18.03 9.61 56.71
N TYR A 278 18.24 10.64 55.88
CA TYR A 278 17.36 10.91 54.73
C TYR A 278 17.26 9.70 53.78
N LYS A 279 18.38 9.07 53.46
CA LYS A 279 18.39 7.91 52.55
C LYS A 279 17.67 6.70 53.17
N ARG A 280 17.85 6.42 54.47
CA ARG A 280 17.12 5.37 55.23
C ARG A 280 15.61 5.61 55.17
N PHE A 281 15.17 6.82 55.51
CA PHE A 281 13.75 7.20 55.44
C PHE A 281 13.16 7.01 54.03
N MET A 282 13.88 7.40 52.98
CA MET A 282 13.40 7.25 51.60
C MET A 282 13.18 5.78 51.19
N VAL A 283 13.94 4.83 51.74
CA VAL A 283 13.70 3.39 51.51
C VAL A 283 12.49 2.92 52.30
N PHE A 284 12.40 3.32 53.58
CA PHE A 284 11.27 3.00 54.44
C PHE A 284 9.94 3.52 53.86
N LEU A 285 9.92 4.74 53.33
CA LEU A 285 8.76 5.33 52.66
C LEU A 285 8.25 4.49 51.48
N ILE A 286 9.17 4.00 50.64
CA ILE A 286 8.80 3.15 49.49
C ILE A 286 8.33 1.77 49.95
N ALA A 287 8.91 1.22 51.02
CA ALA A 287 8.44 -0.04 51.60
C ALA A 287 7.01 0.07 52.15
N GLN A 288 6.66 1.18 52.79
CA GLN A 288 5.28 1.38 53.25
C GLN A 288 4.29 1.52 52.08
N ALA A 289 4.71 2.11 50.96
CA ALA A 289 3.89 2.12 49.74
C ALA A 289 3.70 0.70 49.16
N LEU A 290 4.73 -0.15 49.19
CA LEU A 290 4.64 -1.57 48.80
C LEU A 290 3.66 -2.33 49.70
N LYS A 291 3.66 -2.06 51.01
CA LYS A 291 2.70 -2.66 51.94
C LYS A 291 1.26 -2.37 51.52
N ILE A 292 0.94 -1.11 51.21
CA ILE A 292 -0.39 -0.71 50.74
C ILE A 292 -0.75 -1.41 49.42
N ALA A 293 0.18 -1.49 48.46
CA ALA A 293 -0.05 -2.20 47.19
C ALA A 293 -0.36 -3.70 47.37
N CYS A 294 0.29 -4.35 48.35
CA CYS A 294 0.01 -5.74 48.68
C CYS A 294 -1.36 -5.92 49.33
N GLU A 295 -1.74 -5.05 50.26
CA GLU A 295 -3.05 -5.04 50.93
C GLU A 295 -4.19 -4.84 49.92
N LYS A 296 -3.96 -4.03 48.88
CA LYS A 296 -4.89 -3.76 47.80
C LYS A 296 -4.93 -4.81 46.68
N SER A 297 -4.17 -5.89 46.79
CA SER A 297 -4.08 -6.92 45.75
C SER A 297 -3.69 -6.38 44.36
N SER A 298 -2.86 -5.33 44.30
CA SER A 298 -2.42 -4.69 43.05
C SER A 298 -1.77 -5.67 42.05
N SER A 299 -1.52 -5.19 40.82
CA SER A 299 -0.91 -5.99 39.77
C SER A 299 0.44 -6.58 40.19
N SER A 300 0.74 -7.78 39.70
CA SER A 300 2.02 -8.45 39.99
C SER A 300 3.22 -7.61 39.56
N GLU A 301 3.08 -6.83 38.48
CA GLU A 301 4.09 -5.91 37.97
C GLU A 301 4.37 -4.75 38.94
N MET A 302 3.33 -4.07 39.45
CA MET A 302 3.48 -2.95 40.39
C MET A 302 4.23 -3.40 41.66
N ILE A 303 3.81 -4.54 42.23
CA ILE A 303 4.42 -5.15 43.41
C ILE A 303 5.90 -5.45 43.12
N HIS A 304 6.21 -6.10 41.99
CA HIS A 304 7.57 -6.44 41.62
C HIS A 304 8.47 -5.20 41.42
N LEU A 305 7.98 -4.15 40.76
CA LEU A 305 8.74 -2.93 40.50
C LEU A 305 9.06 -2.17 41.80
N MET A 306 8.12 -2.13 42.74
CA MET A 306 8.33 -1.58 44.08
C MET A 306 9.41 -2.38 44.84
N ILE A 307 9.32 -3.72 44.87
CA ILE A 307 10.36 -4.60 45.45
C ILE A 307 11.74 -4.29 44.83
N ALA A 308 11.84 -4.30 43.50
CA ALA A 308 13.09 -4.06 42.78
C ALA A 308 13.68 -2.67 43.07
N LYS A 309 12.84 -1.65 43.30
CA LYS A 309 13.30 -0.31 43.69
C LYS A 309 13.81 -0.26 45.13
N ILE A 310 13.16 -0.96 46.06
CA ILE A 310 13.60 -1.10 47.45
C ILE A 310 14.96 -1.81 47.48
N SER A 311 15.07 -2.99 46.87
CA SER A 311 16.31 -3.78 46.84
C SER A 311 17.48 -2.97 46.28
N ARG A 312 17.29 -2.29 45.15
CA ARG A 312 18.34 -1.43 44.56
C ARG A 312 18.74 -0.26 45.45
N ARG A 313 17.83 0.30 46.26
CA ARG A 313 18.17 1.39 47.18
C ARG A 313 18.92 0.86 48.41
N LEU A 314 18.56 -0.31 48.92
CA LEU A 314 19.30 -0.99 49.97
C LEU A 314 20.74 -1.29 49.51
N CYS A 315 20.93 -1.86 48.31
CA CYS A 315 22.27 -2.07 47.75
C CYS A 315 23.09 -0.78 47.61
N LYS A 316 22.45 0.38 47.43
CA LYS A 316 23.11 1.69 47.33
C LYS A 316 23.45 2.33 48.68
N LEU A 317 22.83 1.86 49.76
CA LEU A 317 23.14 2.34 51.11
C LEU A 317 24.48 1.75 51.59
N GLY A 318 24.89 0.58 51.09
CA GLY A 318 26.17 -0.04 51.45
C GLY A 318 26.07 -0.77 52.78
N ASP A 319 26.97 -0.46 53.72
CA ASP A 319 27.00 -1.02 55.07
C ASP A 319 25.79 -0.51 55.88
N ILE A 320 24.70 -1.28 55.85
CA ILE A 320 23.46 -0.96 56.57
C ILE A 320 23.54 -1.54 57.97
N GLU A 321 23.50 -0.68 58.99
CA GLU A 321 23.31 -1.10 60.38
C GLU A 321 21.96 -1.77 60.58
N ASP A 322 21.96 -2.92 61.26
CA ASP A 322 20.74 -3.65 61.57
C ASP A 322 19.88 -2.88 62.58
N GLY A 323 18.56 -2.90 62.39
CA GLY A 323 17.64 -2.08 63.20
C GLY A 323 16.17 -2.36 62.93
N ALA A 324 15.28 -1.91 63.82
CA ALA A 324 13.83 -2.20 63.75
C ALA A 324 13.17 -1.70 62.45
N TRP A 325 13.63 -0.56 61.93
CA TRP A 325 13.19 -0.03 60.64
C TRP A 325 13.53 -0.97 59.45
N LEU A 326 14.68 -1.65 59.50
CA LEU A 326 15.14 -2.57 58.46
C LEU A 326 14.40 -3.91 58.51
N HIS A 327 14.14 -4.43 59.71
CA HIS A 327 13.30 -5.60 59.94
C HIS A 327 11.90 -5.40 59.34
N THR A 328 11.29 -4.23 59.58
CA THR A 328 9.98 -3.89 59.00
C THR A 328 10.00 -3.93 57.46
N ILE A 329 11.09 -3.47 56.83
CA ILE A 329 11.24 -3.54 55.36
C ILE A 329 11.36 -4.99 54.89
N ARG A 330 12.15 -5.81 55.60
CA ARG A 330 12.35 -7.23 55.31
C ARG A 330 11.02 -7.99 55.31
N ASP A 331 10.17 -7.75 56.30
CA ASP A 331 8.86 -8.39 56.43
C ASP A 331 7.92 -8.02 55.27
N ILE A 332 7.88 -6.72 54.93
CA ILE A 332 7.04 -6.22 53.82
C ILE A 332 7.48 -6.86 52.49
N VAL A 333 8.79 -6.88 52.19
CA VAL A 333 9.32 -7.45 50.95
C VAL A 333 9.10 -8.96 50.87
N SER A 334 9.26 -9.67 52.00
CA SER A 334 9.04 -11.13 52.07
C SER A 334 7.57 -11.48 51.83
N SER A 335 6.65 -10.75 52.45
CA SER A 335 5.21 -10.91 52.25
C SER A 335 4.81 -10.68 50.79
N ALA A 336 5.31 -9.60 50.19
CA ALA A 336 5.07 -9.26 48.78
C ALA A 336 5.59 -10.34 47.82
N SER A 337 6.78 -10.89 48.07
CA SER A 337 7.38 -11.96 47.26
C SER A 337 6.58 -13.27 47.36
N GLY A 338 6.08 -13.60 48.57
CA GLY A 338 5.21 -14.75 48.79
C GLY A 338 3.88 -14.65 48.01
N ASN A 339 3.31 -13.44 47.92
CA ASN A 339 2.09 -13.20 47.13
C ASN A 339 2.31 -13.52 45.64
N LEU A 340 3.40 -13.02 45.05
CA LEU A 340 3.73 -13.27 43.64
C LEU A 340 3.92 -14.77 43.33
N LYS A 341 4.59 -15.51 44.23
CA LYS A 341 4.80 -16.96 44.07
C LYS A 341 3.49 -17.75 44.03
N LYS A 342 2.52 -17.40 44.88
CA LYS A 342 1.19 -18.06 44.90
C LYS A 342 0.44 -17.86 43.59
N ARG A 343 0.50 -16.65 43.00
CA ARG A 343 -0.17 -16.34 41.72
C ARG A 343 0.36 -17.21 40.57
N TRP A 344 1.66 -17.50 40.53
CA TRP A 344 2.28 -18.30 39.46
C TRP A 344 1.81 -19.77 39.44
N ILE A 345 1.75 -20.43 40.60
CA ILE A 345 1.37 -21.85 40.72
C ILE A 345 -0.06 -22.12 40.21
N ASN A 346 -0.97 -21.17 40.35
CA ASN A 346 -2.35 -21.33 39.89
C ASN A 346 -2.50 -21.31 38.37
N ILE A 347 -1.60 -20.63 37.66
CA ILE A 347 -1.63 -20.55 36.19
C ILE A 347 -1.29 -21.91 35.57
N GLN A 348 -0.34 -22.65 36.15
CA GLN A 348 0.15 -23.93 35.60
C GLN A 348 -0.92 -25.05 35.62
N ARG A 349 -1.75 -25.12 36.66
CA ARG A 349 -2.74 -26.20 36.85
C ARG A 349 -3.92 -26.20 35.88
N ARG A 350 -4.15 -25.12 35.13
CA ARG A 350 -5.36 -24.96 34.29
C ARG A 350 -5.24 -25.55 32.88
N ASN A 351 -4.09 -26.12 32.48
CA ASN A 351 -3.74 -26.36 31.08
C ASN A 351 -3.49 -27.84 30.65
N GLU A 352 -4.08 -28.90 31.25
CA GLU A 352 -3.85 -30.33 30.86
C GLU A 352 -5.17 -31.13 30.52
N GLN A 353 -5.20 -32.02 29.48
CA GLN A 353 -6.34 -32.93 29.09
C GLN A 353 -5.95 -34.28 28.35
N PRO A 354 -6.75 -35.41 28.40
CA PRO A 354 -6.54 -36.68 27.63
C PRO A 354 -7.74 -37.26 26.79
N LEU A 355 -7.53 -38.30 25.94
CA LEU A 355 -8.47 -38.91 24.92
C LEU A 355 -8.88 -40.41 25.19
N ASP A 356 -9.98 -40.92 24.56
CA ASP A 356 -10.65 -42.24 24.80
C ASP A 356 -10.79 -43.18 23.55
N PHE A 357 -10.62 -44.49 23.71
CA PHE A 357 -10.48 -45.53 22.67
C PHE A 357 -11.57 -46.64 22.66
N ASN A 358 -12.65 -46.51 23.42
CA ASN A 358 -13.67 -47.58 23.56
C ASN A 358 -14.53 -47.88 22.32
N ALA A 359 -14.41 -47.14 21.22
CA ALA A 359 -15.28 -47.27 20.05
C ALA A 359 -15.00 -48.49 19.14
N LEU A 360 -13.95 -49.28 19.40
CA LEU A 360 -13.49 -50.35 18.50
C LEU A 360 -14.03 -51.76 18.83
N ALA A 361 -14.92 -51.90 19.82
CA ALA A 361 -15.29 -53.21 20.38
C ALA A 361 -16.54 -53.89 19.76
N GLU A 362 -17.33 -53.23 18.90
CA GLU A 362 -18.70 -53.69 18.56
C GLU A 362 -18.95 -54.16 17.10
N PHE A 363 -17.95 -54.62 16.33
CA PHE A 363 -18.11 -54.95 14.87
C PHE A 363 -18.35 -56.45 14.56
N ASN A 364 -19.33 -56.81 13.71
CA ASN A 364 -19.67 -58.21 13.31
C ASN A 364 -19.79 -58.39 11.77
N TYR A 365 -19.28 -59.51 11.21
CA TYR A 365 -18.95 -59.68 9.78
C TYR A 365 -20.02 -60.40 8.91
N GLU A 366 -20.86 -61.26 9.46
CA GLU A 366 -21.71 -62.18 8.67
C GLU A 366 -22.95 -61.51 8.04
N GLU A 367 -23.38 -60.35 8.55
CA GLU A 367 -24.56 -59.63 8.03
C GLU A 367 -24.32 -58.90 6.69
N HIS A 368 -23.11 -58.98 6.13
CA HIS A 368 -22.65 -58.09 5.05
C HIS A 368 -22.37 -58.75 3.67
N THR A 369 -22.73 -60.02 3.42
CA THR A 369 -22.38 -60.73 2.15
C THR A 369 -23.47 -60.78 1.06
N ALA A 370 -24.70 -60.30 1.31
CA ALA A 370 -25.76 -60.22 0.30
C ALA A 370 -26.38 -58.82 0.29
N PHE A 371 -26.21 -58.07 -0.80
CA PHE A 371 -26.65 -56.69 -0.89
C PHE A 371 -27.20 -56.34 -2.27
N SER A 372 -28.19 -55.45 -2.30
CA SER A 372 -28.86 -54.96 -3.50
C SER A 372 -28.06 -53.82 -4.15
N LEU A 373 -28.01 -53.78 -5.48
CA LEU A 373 -27.39 -52.70 -6.27
C LEU A 373 -28.42 -51.88 -7.08
N PRO A 374 -29.37 -51.19 -6.42
CA PRO A 374 -30.50 -50.54 -7.10
C PRO A 374 -30.09 -49.44 -8.08
N GLU A 375 -28.92 -48.82 -7.89
CA GLU A 375 -28.41 -47.82 -8.83
C GLU A 375 -27.95 -48.42 -10.16
N LEU A 376 -27.39 -49.64 -10.15
CA LEU A 376 -26.99 -50.37 -11.35
C LEU A 376 -28.21 -50.76 -12.18
N ASP A 377 -29.22 -51.37 -11.55
CA ASP A 377 -30.48 -51.75 -12.21
C ASP A 377 -31.15 -50.54 -12.87
N THR A 378 -31.14 -49.40 -12.17
CA THR A 378 -31.68 -48.15 -12.69
C THR A 378 -30.91 -47.65 -13.92
N PHE A 379 -29.58 -47.83 -13.97
CA PHE A 379 -28.76 -47.45 -15.13
C PHE A 379 -29.00 -48.38 -16.31
N LEU A 380 -28.99 -49.70 -16.12
CA LEU A 380 -29.20 -50.69 -17.16
C LEU A 380 -30.55 -50.49 -17.89
N ALA A 381 -31.61 -50.18 -17.14
CA ALA A 381 -32.92 -49.86 -17.69
C ALA A 381 -32.96 -48.63 -18.62
N THR A 382 -31.91 -47.78 -18.63
CA THR A 382 -31.83 -46.60 -19.51
C THR A 382 -31.26 -46.91 -20.90
N ILE A 383 -30.46 -47.97 -21.05
CA ILE A 383 -29.74 -48.30 -22.28
C ILE A 383 -30.69 -48.48 -23.48
N PRO A 384 -31.76 -49.31 -23.42
CA PRO A 384 -32.69 -49.47 -24.54
C PRO A 384 -33.63 -48.26 -24.74
N ARG A 385 -33.68 -47.32 -23.77
CA ARG A 385 -34.54 -46.13 -23.82
C ARG A 385 -33.82 -44.88 -24.34
N ARG A 386 -32.55 -44.98 -24.72
CA ARG A 386 -31.77 -43.86 -25.28
C ARG A 386 -32.43 -43.38 -26.58
N GLN A 387 -32.77 -42.10 -26.65
CA GLN A 387 -33.37 -41.48 -27.84
C GLN A 387 -32.27 -41.05 -28.82
N HIS A 388 -32.59 -41.00 -30.12
CA HIS A 388 -31.74 -40.30 -31.09
C HIS A 388 -31.63 -38.83 -30.66
N LEU A 389 -30.42 -38.37 -30.37
CA LEU A 389 -30.10 -36.96 -30.18
C LEU A 389 -30.15 -36.27 -31.55
N LEU A 390 -31.34 -36.17 -32.16
CA LEU A 390 -31.61 -35.29 -33.31
C LEU A 390 -31.97 -33.87 -32.83
N THR A 391 -31.46 -33.45 -31.67
CA THR A 391 -31.59 -32.07 -31.23
C THR A 391 -30.45 -31.29 -31.87
N THR A 392 -30.73 -30.70 -33.03
CA THR A 392 -30.01 -29.51 -33.53
C THR A 392 -30.00 -28.48 -32.41
N LYS A 393 -28.95 -28.47 -31.57
CA LYS A 393 -28.70 -27.32 -30.71
C LYS A 393 -28.40 -26.16 -31.63
N GLU A 394 -29.32 -25.22 -31.70
CA GLU A 394 -29.15 -23.98 -32.47
C GLU A 394 -27.90 -23.27 -31.92
N PHE A 395 -26.83 -23.21 -32.74
CA PHE A 395 -25.58 -22.57 -32.35
C PHE A 395 -25.82 -21.06 -32.26
N LYS A 396 -25.71 -20.50 -31.05
CA LYS A 396 -25.77 -19.06 -30.82
C LYS A 396 -24.35 -18.52 -30.67
N ALA A 397 -23.84 -17.91 -31.73
CA ALA A 397 -22.56 -17.21 -31.70
C ALA A 397 -22.63 -16.05 -30.68
N LYS A 398 -21.60 -15.92 -29.84
CA LYS A 398 -21.45 -14.75 -28.97
C LYS A 398 -20.76 -13.63 -29.76
N PRO A 399 -21.36 -12.45 -29.92
CA PRO A 399 -20.68 -11.31 -30.55
C PRO A 399 -19.55 -10.82 -29.65
N ILE A 400 -18.46 -10.33 -30.26
CA ILE A 400 -17.31 -9.74 -29.57
C ILE A 400 -17.32 -8.20 -29.72
N ALA A 401 -18.19 -7.64 -30.57
CA ALA A 401 -18.33 -6.21 -30.83
C ALA A 401 -17.03 -5.59 -31.36
N LEU A 402 -16.44 -6.21 -32.39
CA LEU A 402 -15.18 -5.76 -32.99
C LEU A 402 -15.35 -4.52 -33.91
N ALA A 403 -16.56 -4.26 -34.39
CA ALA A 403 -16.87 -3.11 -35.22
C ALA A 403 -17.18 -1.88 -34.35
N LEU A 404 -16.18 -1.01 -34.20
CA LEU A 404 -16.28 0.22 -33.41
C LEU A 404 -16.56 1.43 -34.33
N GLU A 405 -17.55 2.24 -33.98
CA GLU A 405 -17.89 3.44 -34.76
C GLU A 405 -16.80 4.52 -34.67
N PRO A 406 -16.42 5.20 -35.76
CA PRO A 406 -15.35 6.21 -35.75
C PRO A 406 -15.57 7.39 -34.79
N LEU A 407 -16.82 7.80 -34.58
CA LEU A 407 -17.17 8.97 -33.76
C LEU A 407 -17.51 8.61 -32.30
N THR A 408 -17.47 7.33 -31.94
CA THR A 408 -17.81 6.85 -30.60
C THR A 408 -16.57 6.25 -29.93
N LEU A 409 -16.25 6.70 -28.71
CA LEU A 409 -15.10 6.15 -27.97
C LEU A 409 -15.31 4.66 -27.67
N PRO A 410 -14.27 3.82 -27.85
CA PRO A 410 -14.35 2.41 -27.48
C PRO A 410 -14.61 2.24 -25.98
N THR A 411 -15.40 1.22 -25.62
CA THR A 411 -15.62 0.81 -24.23
C THR A 411 -15.09 -0.59 -24.01
N ILE A 412 -14.28 -0.77 -22.96
CA ILE A 412 -13.72 -2.07 -22.61
C ILE A 412 -14.55 -2.62 -21.45
N ASN A 413 -15.37 -3.61 -21.75
CA ASN A 413 -16.10 -4.35 -20.73
C ASN A 413 -15.09 -5.27 -20.02
N GLY A 414 -14.98 -5.18 -18.70
CA GLY A 414 -14.08 -6.01 -17.88
C GLY A 414 -14.50 -7.48 -17.80
N SER A 415 -14.81 -8.10 -18.95
CA SER A 415 -15.18 -9.50 -19.09
C SER A 415 -14.08 -10.37 -18.47
N VAL A 416 -14.51 -11.34 -17.67
CA VAL A 416 -13.63 -12.26 -16.94
C VAL A 416 -13.11 -13.39 -17.84
N ASN A 417 -13.69 -13.56 -19.04
CA ASN A 417 -13.25 -14.58 -19.98
C ASN A 417 -12.01 -14.12 -20.76
N ASN A 418 -10.91 -14.86 -20.60
CA ASN A 418 -9.64 -14.58 -21.28
C ASN A 418 -9.69 -14.82 -22.80
N ASP A 419 -10.61 -15.66 -23.30
CA ASP A 419 -10.57 -16.19 -24.66
C ASP A 419 -10.82 -15.15 -25.78
N SER A 420 -11.47 -14.02 -25.48
CA SER A 420 -11.73 -12.94 -26.45
C SER A 420 -10.87 -11.68 -26.22
N LYS A 421 -10.05 -11.67 -25.17
CA LYS A 421 -9.47 -10.43 -24.66
C LYS A 421 -8.41 -9.84 -25.57
N SER A 422 -7.59 -10.65 -26.22
CA SER A 422 -6.59 -10.16 -27.18
C SER A 422 -7.23 -9.45 -28.36
N PHE A 423 -8.34 -9.97 -28.88
CA PHE A 423 -9.08 -9.39 -30.00
C PHE A 423 -9.82 -8.10 -29.61
N GLU A 424 -10.38 -8.02 -28.41
CA GLU A 424 -10.99 -6.79 -27.88
C GLU A 424 -9.95 -5.67 -27.76
N LEU A 425 -8.75 -5.98 -27.25
CA LEU A 425 -7.64 -5.03 -27.17
C LEU A 425 -7.17 -4.59 -28.57
N ALA A 426 -7.02 -5.53 -29.49
CA ALA A 426 -6.63 -5.25 -30.88
C ALA A 426 -7.64 -4.35 -31.60
N ALA A 427 -8.94 -4.51 -31.33
CA ALA A 427 -9.98 -3.63 -31.87
C ALA A 427 -9.84 -2.18 -31.37
N VAL A 428 -9.53 -1.99 -30.08
CA VAL A 428 -9.27 -0.66 -29.51
C VAL A 428 -8.00 -0.04 -30.11
N GLU A 429 -6.92 -0.82 -30.22
CA GLU A 429 -5.65 -0.39 -30.83
C GLU A 429 -5.84 0.05 -32.29
N THR A 430 -6.61 -0.72 -33.06
CA THR A 430 -6.95 -0.41 -34.46
C THR A 430 -7.84 0.83 -34.57
N TRP A 431 -8.81 0.99 -33.66
CA TRP A 431 -9.64 2.18 -33.62
C TRP A 431 -8.82 3.43 -33.31
N VAL A 432 -7.87 3.36 -32.37
CA VAL A 432 -6.99 4.50 -32.04
C VAL A 432 -6.14 4.87 -33.26
N GLN A 433 -5.57 3.88 -33.94
CA GLN A 433 -4.76 4.10 -35.15
C GLN A 433 -5.55 4.75 -36.28
N GLY A 434 -6.81 4.34 -36.52
CA GLY A 434 -7.59 4.77 -37.68
C GLY A 434 -8.54 5.96 -37.44
N ASN A 435 -9.02 6.16 -36.22
CA ASN A 435 -10.14 7.07 -35.94
C ASN A 435 -9.88 8.14 -34.87
N LEU A 436 -8.79 8.05 -34.08
CA LEU A 436 -8.58 8.99 -32.96
C LEU A 436 -8.46 10.46 -33.42
N ASP A 437 -7.74 10.72 -34.51
CA ASP A 437 -7.59 12.09 -35.03
C ASP A 437 -8.93 12.65 -35.54
N THR A 438 -9.70 11.86 -36.29
CA THR A 438 -11.05 12.24 -36.76
C THR A 438 -12.01 12.47 -35.59
N TRP A 439 -11.94 11.61 -34.57
CA TRP A 439 -12.74 11.75 -33.35
C TRP A 439 -12.37 13.04 -32.61
N LEU A 440 -11.08 13.34 -32.50
CA LEU A 440 -10.56 14.52 -31.83
C LEU A 440 -11.01 15.80 -32.55
N GLU A 441 -10.92 15.86 -33.87
CA GLU A 441 -11.39 17.00 -34.67
C GLU A 441 -12.89 17.28 -34.45
N HIS A 442 -13.72 16.24 -34.37
CA HIS A 442 -15.15 16.38 -34.16
C HIS A 442 -15.50 16.85 -32.73
N HIS A 443 -14.72 16.43 -31.72
CA HIS A 443 -15.03 16.65 -30.30
C HIS A 443 -14.16 17.71 -29.62
N LEU A 444 -13.27 18.40 -30.36
CA LEU A 444 -12.27 19.33 -29.82
C LEU A 444 -12.87 20.46 -28.96
N SER A 445 -14.09 20.89 -29.28
CA SER A 445 -14.79 21.98 -28.58
C SER A 445 -15.56 21.53 -27.33
N SER A 446 -15.68 20.22 -27.08
CA SER A 446 -16.46 19.66 -25.98
C SER A 446 -15.57 19.35 -24.77
N GLU A 447 -15.74 20.10 -23.67
CA GLU A 447 -14.99 19.86 -22.43
C GLU A 447 -15.25 18.46 -21.82
N GLN A 448 -16.48 17.94 -21.99
CA GLN A 448 -16.89 16.60 -21.51
C GLN A 448 -16.11 15.48 -22.22
N SER A 449 -15.74 15.68 -23.48
CA SER A 449 -15.05 14.68 -24.29
C SER A 449 -13.65 14.36 -23.77
N CYS A 450 -13.00 15.33 -23.11
CA CYS A 450 -11.69 15.13 -22.46
C CYS A 450 -11.78 14.07 -21.33
N HIS A 451 -12.88 14.03 -20.58
CA HIS A 451 -13.11 13.03 -19.54
C HIS A 451 -13.27 11.61 -20.13
N GLY A 452 -13.92 11.50 -21.29
CA GLY A 452 -14.04 10.25 -22.04
C GLY A 452 -12.68 9.67 -22.42
N LEU A 453 -11.76 10.50 -22.93
CA LEU A 453 -10.39 10.08 -23.25
C LEU A 453 -9.60 9.62 -22.02
N LYS A 454 -9.69 10.34 -20.89
CA LYS A 454 -9.05 9.90 -19.64
C LYS A 454 -9.59 8.55 -19.19
N THR A 455 -10.91 8.34 -19.27
CA THR A 455 -11.55 7.08 -18.90
C THR A 455 -11.09 5.93 -19.82
N LEU A 456 -11.01 6.18 -21.12
CA LEU A 456 -10.46 5.23 -22.10
C LEU A 456 -9.00 4.89 -21.77
N LEU A 457 -8.17 5.90 -21.50
CA LEU A 457 -6.75 5.73 -21.13
C LEU A 457 -6.59 4.83 -19.89
N GLU A 458 -7.36 5.09 -18.84
CA GLU A 458 -7.29 4.32 -17.59
C GLU A 458 -7.81 2.88 -17.76
N HIS A 459 -8.97 2.68 -18.39
CA HIS A 459 -9.56 1.35 -18.62
C HIS A 459 -8.77 0.49 -19.61
N TYR A 460 -8.26 1.10 -20.68
CA TYR A 460 -7.38 0.41 -21.63
C TYR A 460 -6.08 0.00 -20.97
N HIS A 461 -5.41 0.90 -20.24
CA HIS A 461 -4.20 0.56 -19.49
C HIS A 461 -4.44 -0.62 -18.54
N MET A 462 -5.49 -0.57 -17.71
CA MET A 462 -5.78 -1.66 -16.76
C MET A 462 -6.02 -3.01 -17.44
N SER A 463 -6.73 -3.01 -18.57
CA SER A 463 -7.09 -4.23 -19.29
C SER A 463 -5.90 -4.80 -20.07
N ALA A 464 -5.18 -3.93 -20.77
CA ALA A 464 -4.01 -4.25 -21.59
C ALA A 464 -2.80 -4.63 -20.73
N GLU A 465 -2.53 -3.94 -19.62
CA GLU A 465 -1.41 -4.27 -18.72
C GLU A 465 -1.56 -5.69 -18.16
N ARG A 466 -2.78 -6.06 -17.73
CA ARG A 466 -3.07 -7.40 -17.21
C ARG A 466 -2.88 -8.49 -18.27
N TRP A 467 -3.13 -8.18 -19.54
CA TRP A 467 -2.99 -9.15 -20.63
C TRP A 467 -1.57 -9.21 -21.19
N TYR A 468 -0.95 -8.07 -21.47
CA TYR A 468 0.38 -7.98 -22.10
C TYR A 468 1.56 -8.11 -21.14
N THR A 469 1.32 -8.31 -19.84
CA THR A 469 2.42 -8.62 -18.90
C THR A 469 3.14 -9.90 -19.35
N GLY A 470 4.45 -9.79 -19.60
CA GLY A 470 5.26 -10.89 -20.14
C GLY A 470 5.27 -11.00 -21.67
N ARG A 471 4.55 -10.11 -22.39
CA ARG A 471 4.46 -10.04 -23.86
C ARG A 471 5.00 -8.70 -24.38
N PRO A 472 6.30 -8.62 -24.72
CA PRO A 472 6.96 -7.35 -25.05
C PRO A 472 6.39 -6.60 -26.27
N GLU A 473 5.99 -7.30 -27.32
CA GLU A 473 5.35 -6.68 -28.50
C GLU A 473 3.97 -6.08 -28.14
N GLY A 474 3.16 -6.81 -27.37
CA GLY A 474 1.88 -6.31 -26.86
C GLY A 474 2.06 -5.12 -25.92
N MET A 475 3.06 -5.17 -25.03
CA MET A 475 3.43 -4.05 -24.18
C MET A 475 3.78 -2.80 -25.01
N SER A 476 4.51 -2.99 -26.10
CA SER A 476 4.95 -1.92 -26.96
C SER A 476 3.78 -1.23 -27.67
N ARG A 477 2.81 -2.02 -28.18
CA ARG A 477 1.56 -1.49 -28.73
C ARG A 477 0.71 -0.77 -27.71
N MET A 478 0.62 -1.31 -26.49
CA MET A 478 -0.10 -0.66 -25.40
C MET A 478 0.49 0.72 -25.11
N LEU A 479 1.81 0.82 -24.98
CA LEU A 479 2.49 2.09 -24.70
C LEU A 479 2.33 3.11 -25.83
N LEU A 480 2.45 2.68 -27.09
CA LEU A 480 2.23 3.55 -28.25
C LEU A 480 0.79 4.10 -28.28
N THR A 481 -0.19 3.20 -28.11
CA THR A 481 -1.63 3.54 -28.09
C THR A 481 -1.96 4.49 -26.93
N LEU A 482 -1.43 4.23 -25.73
CA LEU A 482 -1.61 5.10 -24.57
C LEU A 482 -0.97 6.47 -24.78
N GLY A 483 0.20 6.52 -25.43
CA GLY A 483 0.88 7.77 -25.79
C GLY A 483 0.02 8.63 -26.72
N GLU A 484 -0.58 8.04 -27.76
CA GLU A 484 -1.48 8.74 -28.69
C GLU A 484 -2.75 9.25 -27.98
N ILE A 485 -3.36 8.45 -27.10
CA ILE A 485 -4.52 8.88 -26.30
C ILE A 485 -4.13 10.05 -25.39
N TRP A 486 -2.96 10.00 -24.75
CA TRP A 486 -2.47 11.10 -23.92
C TRP A 486 -2.23 12.38 -24.74
N VAL A 487 -1.66 12.27 -25.95
CA VAL A 487 -1.51 13.41 -26.87
C VAL A 487 -2.86 14.02 -27.22
N ALA A 488 -3.90 13.22 -27.45
CA ALA A 488 -5.25 13.74 -27.68
C ALA A 488 -5.79 14.51 -26.45
N ILE A 489 -5.55 14.03 -25.23
CA ILE A 489 -5.91 14.75 -23.99
C ILE A 489 -5.16 16.08 -23.90
N ASP A 490 -3.86 16.09 -24.19
CA ASP A 490 -3.01 17.29 -24.15
C ASP A 490 -3.44 18.33 -25.20
N LYS A 491 -3.69 17.91 -26.45
CA LYS A 491 -4.23 18.78 -27.51
C LYS A 491 -5.56 19.42 -27.12
N MET A 492 -6.49 18.67 -26.53
CA MET A 492 -7.75 19.22 -26.02
C MET A 492 -7.52 20.23 -24.89
N ALA A 493 -6.64 19.92 -23.95
CA ALA A 493 -6.34 20.80 -22.83
C ALA A 493 -5.69 22.12 -23.31
N ILE A 494 -4.80 22.06 -24.30
CA ILE A 494 -4.20 23.24 -24.95
C ILE A 494 -5.25 24.05 -25.71
N HIS A 495 -6.16 23.41 -26.44
CA HIS A 495 -7.22 24.09 -27.18
C HIS A 495 -8.11 24.94 -26.26
N HIS A 496 -8.55 24.36 -25.14
CA HIS A 496 -9.36 25.08 -24.14
C HIS A 496 -8.54 26.03 -23.26
N ASN A 497 -7.23 25.79 -23.11
CA ASN A 497 -6.36 26.61 -22.28
C ASN A 497 -4.96 26.81 -22.90
N PRO A 498 -4.82 27.80 -23.81
CA PRO A 498 -3.56 28.06 -24.50
C PRO A 498 -2.37 28.40 -23.59
N LEU A 499 -2.61 28.73 -22.31
CA LEU A 499 -1.57 28.97 -21.33
C LEU A 499 -0.66 27.75 -21.13
N MET A 500 -1.17 26.54 -21.36
CA MET A 500 -0.41 25.29 -21.23
C MET A 500 0.82 25.23 -22.13
N LEU A 501 0.82 25.89 -23.29
CA LEU A 501 1.95 25.90 -24.24
C LEU A 501 3.26 26.45 -23.63
N LYS A 502 3.17 27.24 -22.55
CA LYS A 502 4.32 27.78 -21.82
C LYS A 502 5.00 26.76 -20.89
N TYR A 503 4.37 25.62 -20.64
CA TYR A 503 4.81 24.60 -19.69
C TYR A 503 5.25 23.33 -20.41
N ARG A 504 6.02 22.48 -19.73
CA ARG A 504 6.53 21.22 -20.30
C ARG A 504 5.46 20.11 -20.23
N HIS A 505 5.51 19.17 -21.18
CA HIS A 505 4.66 17.98 -21.24
C HIS A 505 4.95 16.94 -20.15
N GLU A 506 6.09 17.04 -19.44
CA GLU A 506 6.58 16.13 -18.40
C GLU A 506 7.03 14.72 -18.87
N ILE A 507 6.59 14.26 -20.04
CA ILE A 507 6.94 12.94 -20.60
C ILE A 507 8.20 13.04 -21.47
N PRO A 508 9.30 12.31 -21.14
CA PRO A 508 10.50 12.26 -21.99
C PRO A 508 10.25 11.39 -23.22
N ARG A 509 10.62 11.89 -24.40
CA ARG A 509 10.46 11.15 -25.67
C ARG A 509 11.32 9.88 -25.72
N GLU A 510 12.48 9.89 -25.09
CA GLU A 510 13.50 8.83 -25.21
C GLU A 510 12.97 7.47 -24.71
N VAL A 511 12.00 7.49 -23.79
CA VAL A 511 11.41 6.27 -23.20
C VAL A 511 10.77 5.36 -24.24
N PHE A 512 10.32 5.90 -25.37
CA PHE A 512 9.69 5.13 -26.44
C PHE A 512 10.69 4.54 -27.46
N SER A 513 11.99 4.80 -27.32
CA SER A 513 13.02 4.15 -28.15
C SER A 513 13.13 2.63 -27.94
N ASP A 514 12.61 2.13 -26.81
CA ASP A 514 12.66 0.71 -26.44
C ASP A 514 11.45 -0.09 -26.95
N LEU A 515 10.47 0.53 -27.62
CA LEU A 515 9.30 -0.18 -28.14
C LEU A 515 9.69 -1.17 -29.23
N LEU A 516 9.05 -2.34 -29.23
CA LEU A 516 9.14 -3.35 -30.29
C LEU A 516 8.04 -3.10 -31.33
N LEU A 517 8.42 -2.59 -32.50
CA LEU A 517 7.49 -2.23 -33.57
C LEU A 517 7.76 -3.08 -34.81
N HIS A 518 6.77 -3.87 -35.21
CA HIS A 518 6.85 -4.68 -36.42
C HIS A 518 6.53 -3.89 -37.69
N SER A 519 5.52 -3.01 -37.62
CA SER A 519 4.98 -2.34 -38.79
C SER A 519 5.64 -1.02 -39.10
N LYS A 520 5.64 -0.64 -40.39
CA LYS A 520 6.05 0.71 -40.79
C LYS A 520 5.03 1.75 -40.33
N SER A 521 3.74 1.38 -40.30
CA SER A 521 2.68 2.25 -39.79
C SER A 521 2.87 2.57 -38.30
N ASP A 522 3.28 1.61 -37.47
CA ASP A 522 3.57 1.84 -36.05
C ASP A 522 4.83 2.70 -35.86
N MET A 523 5.82 2.56 -36.73
CA MET A 523 6.99 3.45 -36.72
C MET A 523 6.59 4.89 -37.05
N GLU A 524 5.71 5.11 -38.02
CA GLU A 524 5.15 6.42 -38.36
C GLU A 524 4.33 7.01 -37.20
N ARG A 525 3.50 6.18 -36.54
CA ARG A 525 2.76 6.57 -35.33
C ARG A 525 3.70 7.01 -34.21
N LEU A 526 4.74 6.23 -33.95
CA LEU A 526 5.73 6.58 -32.93
C LEU A 526 6.48 7.87 -33.29
N ASN A 527 6.84 8.06 -34.56
CA ASN A 527 7.48 9.29 -35.03
C ASN A 527 6.61 10.52 -34.74
N ARG A 528 5.30 10.47 -35.06
CA ARG A 528 4.35 11.56 -34.76
C ARG A 528 4.24 11.84 -33.25
N LEU A 529 4.23 10.80 -32.43
CA LEU A 529 4.20 10.92 -30.96
C LEU A 529 5.46 11.63 -30.44
N GLU A 530 6.65 11.20 -30.87
CA GLU A 530 7.91 11.78 -30.41
C GLU A 530 8.12 13.21 -30.94
N GLU A 531 7.68 13.51 -32.17
CA GLU A 531 7.66 14.88 -32.72
C GLU A 531 6.76 15.81 -31.89
N TYR A 532 5.60 15.33 -31.42
CA TYR A 532 4.72 16.11 -30.56
C TYR A 532 5.36 16.41 -29.20
N LEU A 533 6.09 15.45 -28.65
CA LEU A 533 6.77 15.60 -27.35
C LEU A 533 8.03 16.47 -27.44
N GLU A 534 8.61 16.65 -28.63
CA GLU A 534 9.77 17.50 -28.86
C GLU A 534 9.43 18.98 -28.59
N ASP A 535 10.28 19.65 -27.80
CA ASP A 535 10.20 21.11 -27.63
C ASP A 535 11.23 21.79 -28.56
N PRO A 536 10.81 22.31 -29.73
CA PRO A 536 11.73 22.90 -30.70
C PRO A 536 12.34 24.23 -30.20
N SER A 537 11.84 24.79 -29.09
CA SER A 537 12.26 26.13 -28.63
C SER A 537 13.58 26.15 -27.87
N GLY A 538 14.07 24.99 -27.40
CA GLY A 538 15.30 24.88 -26.60
C GLY A 538 15.29 25.63 -25.26
N LYS A 539 14.14 26.21 -24.86
CA LYS A 539 13.97 26.93 -23.60
C LYS A 539 13.54 25.96 -22.51
N LEU A 540 14.15 26.04 -21.33
CA LEU A 540 13.70 25.32 -20.14
C LEU A 540 12.28 25.80 -19.75
N LYS A 541 11.25 25.05 -20.15
CA LYS A 541 9.86 25.27 -19.71
C LYS A 541 9.65 24.79 -18.27
N LEU A 542 8.78 25.50 -17.55
CA LEU A 542 8.42 25.16 -16.17
C LEU A 542 7.45 23.98 -16.11
N SER A 543 7.40 23.32 -14.96
CA SER A 543 6.39 22.28 -14.67
C SER A 543 5.04 22.91 -14.31
N ALA A 544 3.96 22.41 -14.91
CA ALA A 544 2.60 22.76 -14.50
C ALA A 544 2.09 21.94 -13.30
N LEU A 545 2.83 20.90 -12.87
CA LEU A 545 2.39 19.95 -11.84
C LEU A 545 2.88 20.29 -10.41
N LEU A 546 4.07 20.89 -10.28
CA LEU A 546 4.83 20.88 -9.02
C LEU A 546 4.92 22.24 -8.29
N SER A 547 4.42 23.31 -8.88
CA SER A 547 4.74 24.68 -8.44
C SER A 547 3.61 25.32 -7.62
N TYR A 548 3.54 25.04 -6.32
CA TYR A 548 2.59 25.72 -5.41
C TYR A 548 3.13 27.09 -4.96
N GLY A 549 2.33 28.16 -5.10
CA GLY A 549 2.68 29.49 -4.60
C GLY A 549 3.85 30.18 -5.30
N GLN A 550 4.22 29.74 -6.51
CA GLN A 550 5.33 30.32 -7.27
C GLN A 550 4.84 31.31 -8.32
N ARG A 551 5.59 32.41 -8.53
CA ARG A 551 5.19 33.54 -9.40
C ARG A 551 4.86 33.14 -10.85
N LEU A 552 5.57 32.15 -11.38
CA LEU A 552 5.45 31.64 -12.76
C LEU A 552 4.78 30.26 -12.81
N SER A 553 4.08 29.86 -11.74
CA SER A 553 3.29 28.63 -11.73
C SER A 553 2.05 28.79 -12.61
N PHE A 554 1.57 27.67 -13.16
CA PHE A 554 0.34 27.65 -13.97
C PHE A 554 -0.85 28.24 -13.23
N ALA A 555 -1.07 27.83 -11.98
CA ALA A 555 -2.18 28.29 -11.15
C ALA A 555 -2.18 29.82 -10.97
N VAL A 556 -1.02 30.41 -10.67
CA VAL A 556 -0.88 31.87 -10.47
C VAL A 556 -1.09 32.63 -11.79
N GLU A 557 -0.48 32.17 -12.88
CA GLU A 557 -0.65 32.80 -14.20
C GLU A 557 -2.10 32.72 -14.70
N TYR A 558 -2.79 31.60 -14.44
CA TYR A 558 -4.20 31.43 -14.76
C TYR A 558 -5.08 32.35 -13.90
N PHE A 559 -4.82 32.41 -12.58
CA PHE A 559 -5.53 33.31 -11.66
C PHE A 559 -5.46 34.78 -12.11
N ARG A 560 -4.28 35.25 -12.55
CA ARG A 560 -4.09 36.63 -13.04
C ARG A 560 -4.93 36.96 -14.27
N GLN A 561 -5.25 35.96 -15.08
CA GLN A 561 -6.04 36.11 -16.30
C GLN A 561 -7.54 35.84 -16.09
N SER A 562 -7.95 35.40 -14.89
CA SER A 562 -9.33 35.01 -14.59
C SER A 562 -10.02 35.98 -13.62
N PRO A 563 -10.89 36.89 -14.13
CA PRO A 563 -11.69 37.77 -13.28
C PRO A 563 -12.61 36.99 -12.31
N LYS A 564 -13.08 35.80 -12.71
CA LYS A 564 -13.92 34.92 -11.87
C LYS A 564 -13.18 34.53 -10.59
N LEU A 565 -11.92 34.08 -10.70
CA LEU A 565 -11.13 33.65 -9.54
C LEU A 565 -10.72 34.84 -8.67
N GLN A 566 -10.41 36.00 -9.27
CA GLN A 566 -10.10 37.23 -8.54
C GLN A 566 -11.29 37.69 -7.68
N ALA A 567 -12.49 37.74 -8.27
CA ALA A 567 -13.71 38.06 -7.55
C ALA A 567 -14.01 37.06 -6.42
N LYS A 568 -13.74 35.76 -6.65
CA LYS A 568 -13.89 34.70 -5.64
C LYS A 568 -12.96 34.92 -4.44
N LYS A 569 -11.67 35.24 -4.67
CA LYS A 569 -10.70 35.60 -3.62
C LYS A 569 -11.19 36.80 -2.79
N GLU A 570 -11.58 37.88 -3.46
CA GLU A 570 -12.07 39.09 -2.80
C GLU A 570 -13.33 38.83 -1.96
N GLN A 571 -14.22 37.94 -2.42
CA GLN A 571 -15.41 37.58 -1.66
C GLN A 571 -15.08 36.74 -0.41
N ILE A 572 -14.11 35.81 -0.51
CA ILE A 572 -13.60 35.04 0.63
C ILE A 572 -13.00 35.99 1.67
N GLU A 573 -12.14 36.92 1.25
CA GLU A 573 -11.46 37.86 2.15
C GLU A 573 -12.45 38.84 2.81
N ARG A 574 -13.44 39.34 2.07
CA ARG A 574 -14.51 40.17 2.66
C ARG A 574 -15.34 39.40 3.69
N ASN A 575 -15.66 38.13 3.43
CA ASN A 575 -16.38 37.29 4.39
C ASN A 575 -15.53 37.05 5.64
N ALA A 576 -14.26 36.72 5.47
CA ALA A 576 -13.30 36.51 6.56
C ALA A 576 -13.13 37.77 7.42
N GLN A 577 -13.06 38.96 6.81
CA GLN A 577 -12.93 40.21 7.55
C GLN A 577 -14.17 40.48 8.41
N ARG A 578 -15.38 40.29 7.88
CA ARG A 578 -16.63 40.45 8.65
C ARG A 578 -16.68 39.51 9.86
N ASP A 579 -16.24 38.26 9.68
CA ASP A 579 -16.26 37.28 10.77
C ASP A 579 -15.17 37.57 11.82
N ARG A 580 -14.01 38.07 11.38
CA ARG A 580 -12.95 38.58 12.27
C ARG A 580 -13.43 39.78 13.11
N ASP A 581 -14.12 40.74 12.50
CA ASP A 581 -14.65 41.92 13.19
C ASP A 581 -15.71 41.55 14.24
N LYS A 582 -16.63 40.64 13.90
CA LYS A 582 -17.59 40.07 14.85
C LYS A 582 -16.87 39.40 16.02
N LYS A 583 -15.76 38.71 15.74
CA LYS A 583 -14.98 38.01 16.75
C LYS A 583 -14.26 38.96 17.71
N LEU A 584 -13.69 40.04 17.20
CA LEU A 584 -13.10 41.10 18.02
C LEU A 584 -14.13 41.75 18.93
N LYS A 585 -15.34 42.02 18.43
CA LYS A 585 -16.44 42.52 19.25
C LYS A 585 -16.77 41.56 20.40
N GLN A 586 -16.92 40.26 20.09
CA GLN A 586 -17.15 39.24 21.10
C GLN A 586 -16.03 39.19 22.17
N PHE A 587 -14.76 39.31 21.75
CA PHE A 587 -13.62 39.34 22.68
C PHE A 587 -13.69 40.53 23.63
N ARG A 588 -13.94 41.74 23.11
CA ARG A 588 -14.05 42.97 23.91
C ARG A 588 -15.19 42.88 24.94
N GLU A 589 -16.34 42.33 24.55
CA GLU A 589 -17.47 42.10 25.46
C GLU A 589 -17.11 41.12 26.59
N LEU A 590 -16.41 40.02 26.27
CA LEU A 590 -15.95 39.06 27.27
C LEU A 590 -14.85 39.64 28.19
N LYS A 591 -13.95 40.47 27.66
CA LYS A 591 -12.91 41.16 28.46
C LYS A 591 -13.51 42.16 29.43
N ALA A 592 -14.46 42.98 28.99
CA ALA A 592 -15.20 43.89 29.87
C ALA A 592 -15.94 43.14 30.99
N LYS A 593 -16.51 41.96 30.68
CA LYS A 593 -17.15 41.09 31.68
C LYS A 593 -16.13 40.51 32.67
N TYR A 594 -14.95 40.10 32.19
CA TYR A 594 -13.83 39.65 33.03
C TYR A 594 -13.44 40.76 34.02
N ASP A 595 -13.17 41.97 33.51
CA ASP A 595 -12.72 43.11 34.32
C ASP A 595 -13.78 43.51 35.36
N ALA A 596 -15.06 43.49 35.00
CA ALA A 596 -16.16 43.77 35.91
C ALA A 596 -16.30 42.73 37.05
N ILE A 597 -16.02 41.44 36.78
CA ILE A 597 -16.04 40.40 37.81
C ILE A 597 -14.81 40.52 38.73
N MET A 598 -13.63 40.81 38.17
CA MET A 598 -12.41 40.99 38.96
C MET A 598 -12.49 42.22 39.86
N LYS A 599 -13.06 43.33 39.38
CA LYS A 599 -13.33 44.49 40.22
C LYS A 599 -14.23 44.15 41.42
N LYS A 600 -15.30 43.38 41.21
CA LYS A 600 -16.16 42.88 42.31
C LYS A 600 -15.40 41.97 43.28
N TYR A 601 -14.44 41.19 42.80
CA TYR A 601 -13.62 40.33 43.64
C TYR A 601 -12.70 41.14 44.56
N ASP A 602 -12.11 42.22 44.04
CA ASP A 602 -11.23 43.11 44.80
C ASP A 602 -12.02 43.93 45.85
N ASP A 603 -13.24 44.36 45.50
CA ASP A 603 -14.11 45.17 46.38
C ASP A 603 -14.82 44.36 47.49
N MET A 604 -14.88 43.03 47.38
CA MET A 604 -15.56 42.17 48.35
C MET A 604 -14.64 41.72 49.49
N GLN A 605 -15.21 41.49 50.68
CA GLN A 605 -14.53 40.76 51.77
C GLN A 605 -15.05 39.32 51.85
N CYS A 606 -14.24 38.42 52.41
CA CYS A 606 -14.64 37.02 52.60
C CYS A 606 -15.69 36.91 53.71
N GLU A 607 -16.77 36.17 53.44
CA GLU A 607 -17.80 35.86 54.46
C GLU A 607 -17.19 34.97 55.56
N GLN A 608 -17.48 35.31 56.82
CA GLN A 608 -17.08 34.54 58.00
C GLN A 608 -18.33 34.02 58.72
N VAL A 609 -18.30 32.76 59.13
CA VAL A 609 -19.37 32.10 59.88
C VAL A 609 -18.79 31.64 61.21
N LEU A 610 -19.47 31.97 62.30
CA LEU A 610 -19.11 31.52 63.66
C LEU A 610 -19.39 30.02 63.78
N GLN A 611 -18.40 29.24 64.20
CA GLN A 611 -18.58 27.83 64.57
C GLN A 611 -18.07 27.61 66.00
N VAL A 612 -18.79 26.81 66.77
CA VAL A 612 -18.42 26.44 68.14
C VAL A 612 -17.94 25.00 68.13
N GLN A 613 -16.74 24.75 68.63
CA GLN A 613 -16.18 23.40 68.80
C GLN A 613 -15.46 23.36 70.14
N HIS A 614 -15.85 22.42 71.02
CA HIS A 614 -15.35 22.29 72.39
C HIS A 614 -15.48 23.58 73.24
N ASP A 615 -16.65 24.22 73.24
CA ASP A 615 -16.94 25.44 74.01
C ASP A 615 -16.05 26.66 73.72
N VAL A 616 -15.34 26.65 72.58
CA VAL A 616 -14.57 27.78 72.07
C VAL A 616 -15.18 28.26 70.75
N GLU A 617 -15.53 29.55 70.71
CA GLU A 617 -16.01 30.21 69.49
C GLU A 617 -14.85 30.56 68.55
N TYR A 618 -14.93 30.16 67.28
CA TYR A 618 -14.00 30.63 66.26
C TYR A 618 -14.69 30.88 64.92
N TYR A 619 -14.24 31.94 64.24
CA TYR A 619 -14.71 32.31 62.91
C TYR A 619 -14.06 31.43 61.84
N ILE A 620 -14.90 30.75 61.07
CA ILE A 620 -14.50 29.94 59.93
C ILE A 620 -14.98 30.61 58.65
N HIS A 621 -14.13 30.61 57.65
CA HIS A 621 -14.48 31.06 56.32
C HIS A 621 -15.05 29.88 55.51
N PRO A 622 -16.38 29.82 55.23
CA PRO A 622 -16.95 28.75 54.42
C PRO A 622 -16.59 28.96 52.95
N LYS A 623 -15.39 28.52 52.55
CA LYS A 623 -14.81 28.69 51.21
C LYS A 623 -15.76 28.33 50.06
N ASN A 624 -16.55 27.26 50.23
CA ASN A 624 -17.47 26.77 49.19
C ASN A 624 -18.80 27.55 49.08
N LYS A 625 -19.08 28.44 50.04
CA LYS A 625 -20.29 29.27 50.07
C LYS A 625 -19.98 30.76 49.96
N CYS A 626 -18.72 31.17 50.13
CA CYS A 626 -18.34 32.57 50.04
C CYS A 626 -18.48 33.10 48.60
N ARG A 627 -19.27 34.16 48.45
CA ARG A 627 -19.53 34.80 47.15
C ARG A 627 -18.26 35.32 46.49
N ARG A 628 -17.34 35.92 47.25
CA ARG A 628 -16.03 36.41 46.76
C ARG A 628 -15.17 35.27 46.19
N CYS A 629 -14.96 34.20 46.95
CA CYS A 629 -14.11 33.07 46.57
C CYS A 629 -14.68 32.26 45.38
N ALA A 630 -15.97 32.37 45.10
CA ALA A 630 -16.58 31.77 43.91
C ALA A 630 -16.30 32.57 42.61
N LEU A 631 -15.87 33.84 42.67
CA LEU A 631 -15.66 34.68 41.49
C LEU A 631 -14.47 34.23 40.61
N PRO A 632 -13.28 33.91 41.15
CA PRO A 632 -12.17 33.41 40.33
C PRO A 632 -12.54 32.15 39.52
N ALA A 633 -13.31 31.23 40.12
CA ALA A 633 -13.80 30.04 39.43
C ALA A 633 -14.80 30.36 38.30
N LYS A 634 -15.60 31.43 38.43
CA LYS A 634 -16.49 31.92 37.35
C LYS A 634 -15.69 32.57 36.23
N VAL A 635 -14.63 33.29 36.56
CA VAL A 635 -13.76 33.97 35.59
C VAL A 635 -12.92 32.98 34.79
N LYS A 636 -12.37 31.92 35.43
CA LYS A 636 -11.66 30.81 34.74
C LYS A 636 -12.52 30.06 33.70
N LYS A 637 -13.86 30.22 33.73
CA LYS A 637 -14.79 29.65 32.73
C LYS A 637 -14.99 30.55 31.50
N LEU A 638 -14.57 31.82 31.53
CA LEU A 638 -14.64 32.71 30.38
C LEU A 638 -13.57 32.33 29.35
N LYS A 639 -14.00 31.71 28.26
CA LYS A 639 -13.14 31.26 27.15
C LYS A 639 -13.68 31.76 25.82
N ILE A 640 -12.79 31.94 24.87
CA ILE A 640 -13.12 32.31 23.49
C ILE A 640 -12.41 31.39 22.49
N ALA A 641 -13.15 30.90 21.49
CA ALA A 641 -12.53 30.22 20.36
C ALA A 641 -11.86 31.24 19.42
N PRO A 642 -10.63 31.04 18.93
CA PRO A 642 -10.03 31.97 17.97
C PRO A 642 -10.69 31.90 16.60
N HIS A 643 -10.58 32.98 15.83
CA HIS A 643 -10.89 33.05 14.40
C HIS A 643 -9.60 32.90 13.58
N GLU A 644 -9.52 31.90 12.72
CA GLU A 644 -8.40 31.64 11.81
C GLU A 644 -8.70 32.23 10.42
N TRP A 645 -7.77 33.02 9.85
CA TRP A 645 -7.92 33.52 8.48
C TRP A 645 -7.99 32.35 7.49
N PRO A 646 -8.91 32.35 6.51
CA PRO A 646 -9.13 31.19 5.67
C PRO A 646 -7.99 30.94 4.67
N LEU A 647 -7.42 31.98 4.06
CA LEU A 647 -6.38 31.83 3.03
C LEU A 647 -4.95 31.93 3.62
N PRO A 648 -3.94 31.34 2.97
CA PRO A 648 -2.53 31.59 3.30
C PRO A 648 -2.18 33.08 3.36
N ALA A 649 -1.20 33.44 4.19
CA ALA A 649 -0.73 34.83 4.31
C ALA A 649 0.12 35.28 3.11
N ASP A 650 0.78 34.34 2.43
CA ASP A 650 1.47 34.61 1.17
C ASP A 650 0.44 34.77 0.03
N GLU A 651 0.55 35.86 -0.71
CA GLU A 651 -0.41 36.22 -1.75
C GLU A 651 -0.41 35.21 -2.92
N LEU A 652 0.75 34.65 -3.30
CA LEU A 652 0.83 33.68 -4.39
C LEU A 652 0.28 32.32 -3.97
N GLU A 653 0.51 31.90 -2.72
CA GLU A 653 -0.11 30.71 -2.14
C GLU A 653 -1.63 30.86 -2.03
N ALA A 654 -2.12 32.06 -1.68
CA ALA A 654 -3.55 32.36 -1.65
C ALA A 654 -4.18 32.28 -3.04
N GLN A 655 -3.54 32.86 -4.06
CA GLN A 655 -3.98 32.78 -5.46
C GLN A 655 -4.04 31.32 -5.95
N THR A 656 -3.00 30.54 -5.65
CA THR A 656 -2.96 29.10 -5.98
C THR A 656 -4.06 28.33 -5.26
N SER A 657 -4.29 28.61 -3.98
CA SER A 657 -5.35 27.96 -3.20
C SER A 657 -6.74 28.23 -3.80
N VAL A 658 -7.00 29.46 -4.25
CA VAL A 658 -8.28 29.82 -4.89
C VAL A 658 -8.43 29.17 -6.27
N PHE A 659 -7.35 29.08 -7.05
CA PHE A 659 -7.35 28.31 -8.30
C PHE A 659 -7.72 26.84 -8.05
N GLU A 660 -7.16 26.20 -7.02
CA GLU A 660 -7.44 24.79 -6.69
C GLU A 660 -8.86 24.54 -6.14
N MET A 661 -9.65 25.60 -5.86
CA MET A 661 -11.07 25.47 -5.53
C MET A 661 -11.99 25.41 -6.77
N ASP A 662 -11.47 25.79 -7.93
CA ASP A 662 -12.24 25.98 -9.17
C ASP A 662 -11.31 25.81 -10.38
N VAL A 663 -10.69 24.62 -10.44
CA VAL A 663 -9.72 24.26 -11.48
C VAL A 663 -10.46 24.06 -12.81
N PRO A 664 -9.95 24.59 -13.94
CA PRO A 664 -10.53 24.32 -15.25
C PRO A 664 -10.59 22.82 -15.54
N VAL A 665 -11.76 22.33 -15.97
CA VAL A 665 -12.04 20.89 -16.12
C VAL A 665 -11.01 20.18 -17.00
N THR A 666 -10.70 20.76 -18.17
CA THR A 666 -9.74 20.18 -19.13
C THR A 666 -8.31 20.14 -18.58
N PHE A 667 -7.89 21.15 -17.82
CA PHE A 667 -6.59 21.13 -17.12
C PHE A 667 -6.56 20.10 -16.00
N ALA A 668 -7.64 19.96 -15.23
CA ALA A 668 -7.72 18.97 -14.16
C ALA A 668 -7.65 17.53 -14.72
N VAL A 669 -8.36 17.27 -15.83
CA VAL A 669 -8.32 15.99 -16.53
C VAL A 669 -6.91 15.70 -17.07
N TRP A 670 -6.29 16.68 -17.74
CA TRP A 670 -4.91 16.56 -18.21
C TRP A 670 -3.94 16.30 -17.06
N ARG A 671 -4.02 17.06 -15.96
CA ARG A 671 -3.14 16.91 -14.80
C ARG A 671 -3.22 15.52 -14.21
N ASP A 672 -4.44 15.00 -14.03
CA ASP A 672 -4.65 13.65 -13.51
C ASP A 672 -4.14 12.57 -14.49
N ALA A 673 -4.39 12.74 -15.79
CA ALA A 673 -3.95 11.82 -16.84
C ALA A 673 -2.42 11.79 -16.96
N THR A 674 -1.75 12.95 -16.89
CA THR A 674 -0.29 13.07 -16.95
C THR A 674 0.36 12.46 -15.71
N VAL A 675 -0.18 12.72 -14.50
CA VAL A 675 0.30 12.04 -13.29
C VAL A 675 0.11 10.53 -13.40
N TYR A 676 -1.05 10.05 -13.89
CA TYR A 676 -1.27 8.63 -14.15
C TYR A 676 -0.30 8.06 -15.19
N PHE A 677 -0.01 8.80 -16.26
CA PHE A 677 0.91 8.36 -17.30
C PHE A 677 2.33 8.18 -16.76
N LEU A 678 2.86 9.18 -16.04
CA LEU A 678 4.21 9.11 -15.46
C LEU A 678 4.31 8.00 -14.41
N ASP A 679 3.29 7.87 -13.57
CA ASP A 679 3.33 7.07 -12.36
C ASP A 679 2.90 5.61 -12.55
N ASN A 680 1.78 5.39 -13.24
CA ASN A 680 1.17 4.09 -13.44
C ASN A 680 1.64 3.43 -14.74
N ILE A 681 1.74 4.19 -15.84
CA ILE A 681 2.09 3.66 -17.17
C ILE A 681 3.61 3.55 -17.30
N LEU A 682 4.33 4.67 -17.16
CA LEU A 682 5.80 4.73 -17.30
C LEU A 682 6.58 4.23 -16.09
N ARG A 683 5.90 4.02 -14.94
CA ARG A 683 6.50 3.53 -13.69
C ARG A 683 7.68 4.39 -13.22
N PHE A 684 7.55 5.71 -13.33
CA PHE A 684 8.55 6.62 -12.78
C PHE A 684 8.46 6.65 -11.25
N GLU A 685 9.62 6.80 -10.60
CA GLU A 685 9.68 6.85 -9.15
C GLU A 685 9.49 8.29 -8.68
N SER A 686 8.53 8.51 -7.79
CA SER A 686 8.43 9.79 -7.09
C SER A 686 9.63 9.95 -6.16
N SER A 687 10.26 11.12 -6.15
CA SER A 687 11.33 11.43 -5.19
C SER A 687 10.88 11.36 -3.73
N SER A 688 9.57 11.47 -3.49
CA SER A 688 8.88 11.34 -2.20
C SER A 688 8.30 9.94 -1.93
N ALA A 689 8.70 8.92 -2.70
CA ALA A 689 8.21 7.56 -2.49
C ALA A 689 8.57 7.05 -1.07
N GLY A 690 7.54 6.67 -0.29
CA GLY A 690 7.68 6.27 1.11
C GLY A 690 7.43 7.39 2.13
N ASP A 691 7.38 8.65 1.70
CA ASP A 691 7.07 9.80 2.55
C ASP A 691 5.55 10.06 2.56
N TYR A 692 4.85 9.29 3.40
CA TYR A 692 3.42 9.46 3.61
C TYR A 692 3.11 10.71 4.46
N PRO A 693 1.99 11.43 4.19
CA PRO A 693 1.56 12.54 5.02
C PRO A 693 1.37 12.11 6.48
N ARG A 694 2.03 12.82 7.41
CA ARG A 694 1.93 12.59 8.87
C ARG A 694 0.56 12.93 9.43
N ALA A 695 -0.17 13.81 8.75
CA ALA A 695 -1.55 14.14 9.02
C ALA A 695 -2.22 14.63 7.74
N SER A 696 -3.55 14.57 7.71
CA SER A 696 -4.34 14.88 6.52
C SER A 696 -5.34 16.00 6.81
N PHE A 697 -5.08 17.18 6.24
CA PHE A 697 -6.01 18.31 6.20
C PHE A 697 -6.18 18.80 4.77
N PRO A 698 -7.05 18.15 3.97
CA PRO A 698 -7.33 18.55 2.60
C PRO A 698 -8.02 19.91 2.54
N LEU A 699 -7.64 20.75 1.58
CA LEU A 699 -8.27 22.07 1.35
C LEU A 699 -9.79 21.93 1.16
N THR A 700 -10.23 20.89 0.46
CA THR A 700 -11.65 20.57 0.19
C THR A 700 -12.50 20.38 1.45
N THR A 701 -11.89 19.94 2.55
CA THR A 701 -12.58 19.66 3.82
C THR A 701 -12.33 20.74 4.89
N TYR A 702 -11.49 21.74 4.58
CA TYR A 702 -11.17 22.81 5.51
C TYR A 702 -12.39 23.73 5.67
N LYS A 703 -13.06 23.65 6.83
CA LYS A 703 -14.36 24.28 7.11
C LYS A 703 -14.53 25.74 6.62
N PRO A 704 -13.55 26.65 6.76
CA PRO A 704 -13.70 28.02 6.25
C PRO A 704 -13.76 28.13 4.72
N LEU A 705 -13.19 27.16 3.99
CA LEU A 705 -13.11 27.15 2.53
C LEU A 705 -13.99 26.07 1.88
N SER A 706 -14.42 25.04 2.62
CA SER A 706 -15.26 23.96 2.08
C SER A 706 -16.55 24.42 1.38
N PRO A 707 -17.26 25.50 1.81
CA PRO A 707 -18.46 25.98 1.10
C PRO A 707 -18.18 26.57 -0.29
N TRP A 708 -16.92 26.80 -0.65
CA TRP A 708 -16.52 27.45 -1.91
C TRP A 708 -16.15 26.45 -3.02
N PHE A 709 -16.20 25.16 -2.71
CA PHE A 709 -15.91 24.08 -3.65
C PHE A 709 -17.16 23.66 -4.44
N GLU A 710 -16.99 23.53 -5.75
CA GLU A 710 -17.94 22.83 -6.62
C GLU A 710 -17.55 21.33 -6.60
N SER A 711 -18.53 20.43 -6.64
CA SER A 711 -18.48 19.02 -6.19
C SER A 711 -17.46 18.05 -6.84
N GLN A 712 -16.44 18.51 -7.56
CA GLN A 712 -15.49 17.65 -8.27
C GLN A 712 -14.26 17.31 -7.41
N ARG A 713 -13.96 16.00 -7.30
CA ARG A 713 -12.74 15.49 -6.67
C ARG A 713 -11.79 15.00 -7.75
N HIS A 714 -10.63 15.65 -7.86
CA HIS A 714 -9.55 15.27 -8.78
C HIS A 714 -8.51 14.40 -8.07
N ARG A 715 -7.66 13.67 -8.82
CA ARG A 715 -6.57 12.86 -8.24
C ARG A 715 -5.58 13.77 -7.51
N VAL A 716 -5.18 14.87 -8.13
CA VAL A 716 -4.25 15.85 -7.54
C VAL A 716 -5.02 16.93 -6.78
N GLN A 717 -4.70 17.09 -5.49
CA GLN A 717 -5.35 18.04 -4.58
C GLN A 717 -4.34 18.75 -3.67
N LEU A 718 -4.78 19.78 -2.95
CA LEU A 718 -3.98 20.43 -1.91
C LEU A 718 -4.20 19.79 -0.54
N LEU A 719 -3.08 19.39 0.10
CA LEU A 719 -3.07 18.79 1.42
C LEU A 719 -2.10 19.55 2.35
N SER A 720 -2.52 19.79 3.59
CA SER A 720 -1.64 20.26 4.67
C SER A 720 -1.43 19.16 5.71
N GLU A 721 -0.18 18.98 6.15
CA GLU A 721 0.13 18.16 7.33
C GLU A 721 -0.07 18.94 8.65
N ILE A 722 -0.05 20.28 8.57
CA ILE A 722 -0.19 21.13 9.73
C ILE A 722 -1.69 21.26 10.06
N LYS A 723 -2.06 21.00 11.32
CA LYS A 723 -3.45 21.09 11.78
C LYS A 723 -3.96 22.54 11.73
N PRO A 724 -5.21 22.79 11.33
CA PRO A 724 -5.82 24.10 11.50
C PRO A 724 -5.91 24.46 12.98
N HIS A 725 -5.91 25.75 13.32
CA HIS A 725 -5.96 26.22 14.71
C HIS A 725 -7.20 25.70 15.45
N SER A 726 -8.34 25.56 14.76
CA SER A 726 -9.58 25.00 15.29
C SER A 726 -9.48 23.56 15.80
N GLN A 727 -8.50 22.78 15.32
CA GLN A 727 -8.25 21.39 15.73
C GLN A 727 -7.03 21.23 16.65
N THR A 728 -6.45 22.34 17.11
CA THR A 728 -5.38 22.31 18.12
C THR A 728 -5.96 22.37 19.53
N HIS A 729 -5.16 22.01 20.55
CA HIS A 729 -5.54 22.19 21.95
C HIS A 729 -5.78 23.67 22.33
N ARG A 730 -5.40 24.61 21.46
CA ARG A 730 -5.56 26.07 21.61
C ARG A 730 -6.85 26.61 21.02
N ASN A 731 -7.81 25.72 20.71
CA ASN A 731 -9.11 26.10 20.14
C ASN A 731 -10.02 26.86 21.12
N GLN A 732 -9.61 27.00 22.38
CA GLN A 732 -10.23 27.81 23.41
C GLN A 732 -9.14 28.56 24.17
N LYS A 733 -9.26 29.88 24.22
CA LYS A 733 -8.30 30.80 24.83
C LYS A 733 -8.89 31.44 26.08
N SER A 734 -8.11 31.54 27.16
CA SER A 734 -8.53 32.21 28.40
C SER A 734 -8.53 33.73 28.23
N ILE A 735 -9.60 34.40 28.66
CA ILE A 735 -9.71 35.87 28.57
C ILE A 735 -8.72 36.60 29.51
N GLU A 736 -8.25 35.90 30.55
CA GLU A 736 -7.30 36.44 31.52
C GLU A 736 -5.99 36.89 30.86
N THR A 737 -5.42 36.03 30.02
CA THR A 737 -4.07 36.18 29.45
C THR A 737 -4.05 36.52 27.97
N CYS A 738 -5.18 36.46 27.26
CA CYS A 738 -5.21 36.66 25.81
C CYS A 738 -5.38 38.11 25.40
N THR A 739 -4.80 38.41 24.23
CA THR A 739 -4.89 39.68 23.52
C THR A 739 -5.76 39.56 22.26
N GLU A 740 -6.05 40.66 21.58
CA GLU A 740 -6.77 40.63 20.30
C GLU A 740 -6.02 39.81 19.23
N ALA A 741 -4.68 39.84 19.24
CA ALA A 741 -3.84 39.08 18.32
C ALA A 741 -3.96 37.55 18.54
N ASP A 742 -4.19 37.11 19.78
CA ASP A 742 -4.40 35.69 20.12
C ASP A 742 -5.76 35.15 19.68
N VAL A 743 -6.72 36.04 19.41
CA VAL A 743 -8.07 35.71 18.95
C VAL A 743 -8.13 35.71 17.42
N CYS A 744 -7.40 36.62 16.77
CA CYS A 744 -7.40 36.79 15.32
C CYS A 744 -6.14 36.17 14.69
N LEU A 745 -6.21 34.87 14.44
CA LEU A 745 -5.08 34.08 13.96
C LEU A 745 -4.94 34.12 12.43
N ASN A 746 -3.71 33.99 11.96
CA ASN A 746 -3.41 33.73 10.55
C ASN A 746 -3.67 32.26 10.20
N ASN A 747 -3.81 31.96 8.91
CA ASN A 747 -3.95 30.58 8.45
C ASN A 747 -2.74 29.73 8.88
N GLY A 748 -3.00 28.64 9.59
CA GLY A 748 -1.96 27.75 10.08
C GLY A 748 -1.63 26.58 9.17
N LEU A 749 -2.35 26.41 8.06
CA LEU A 749 -2.15 25.32 7.11
C LEU A 749 -0.97 25.64 6.19
N ARG A 750 -0.28 24.59 5.75
CA ARG A 750 0.77 24.69 4.73
C ARG A 750 0.48 23.67 3.65
N PHE A 751 -0.17 24.13 2.60
CA PHE A 751 -0.60 23.26 1.50
C PHE A 751 0.56 22.89 0.59
N GLN A 752 0.47 21.67 0.06
CA GLN A 752 1.32 21.15 -1.00
C GLN A 752 0.46 20.29 -1.91
N TYR A 753 0.88 20.13 -3.17
CA TYR A 753 0.24 19.21 -4.10
C TYR A 753 0.39 17.77 -3.64
N HIS A 754 -0.72 17.05 -3.62
CA HIS A 754 -0.84 15.70 -3.10
C HIS A 754 -1.59 14.83 -4.10
N ASP A 755 -1.05 13.64 -4.34
CA ASP A 755 -1.72 12.59 -5.10
C ASP A 755 -2.57 11.76 -4.14
N SER A 756 -3.89 11.92 -4.24
CA SER A 756 -4.85 11.20 -3.39
C SER A 756 -4.91 9.69 -3.66
N SER A 757 -4.48 9.23 -4.85
CA SER A 757 -4.46 7.81 -5.21
C SER A 757 -3.34 7.06 -4.48
N ARG A 758 -2.13 7.62 -4.48
CA ARG A 758 -0.97 7.04 -3.77
C ARG A 758 -0.81 7.50 -2.33
N ASN A 759 -1.56 8.53 -1.93
CA ASN A 759 -1.43 9.21 -0.65
C ASN A 759 0.00 9.73 -0.39
N ILE A 760 0.59 10.43 -1.36
CA ILE A 760 1.94 11.02 -1.28
C ILE A 760 1.93 12.47 -1.79
N PHE A 761 2.87 13.30 -1.33
CA PHE A 761 3.07 14.62 -1.91
C PHE A 761 3.71 14.51 -3.30
N LEU A 762 3.20 15.27 -4.27
CA LEU A 762 3.77 15.31 -5.61
C LEU A 762 5.18 15.91 -5.54
N SER A 763 6.10 15.25 -6.23
CA SER A 763 7.49 15.66 -6.34
C SER A 763 7.98 15.37 -7.75
N THR A 764 9.25 15.66 -8.04
CA THR A 764 9.83 15.32 -9.33
C THR A 764 9.81 13.81 -9.55
N PHE A 765 9.22 13.39 -10.67
CA PHE A 765 9.22 12.02 -11.15
C PHE A 765 10.61 11.69 -11.73
N LYS A 766 11.28 10.70 -11.14
CA LYS A 766 12.57 10.19 -11.61
C LYS A 766 12.29 9.10 -12.66
N PRO A 767 12.78 9.27 -13.90
CA PRO A 767 12.62 8.24 -14.91
C PRO A 767 13.25 6.91 -14.49
N THR A 768 12.69 5.78 -14.93
CA THR A 768 13.20 4.43 -14.67
C THR A 768 13.44 3.67 -15.99
N THR A 769 14.09 2.52 -15.93
CA THR A 769 14.25 1.59 -17.06
C THR A 769 13.22 0.45 -17.04
N ASP A 770 12.11 0.63 -16.31
CA ASP A 770 11.09 -0.40 -16.18
C ASP A 770 10.41 -0.70 -17.53
N ILE A 771 10.09 0.33 -18.30
CA ILE A 771 9.58 0.19 -19.67
C ILE A 771 10.55 -0.63 -20.53
N SER A 772 11.85 -0.34 -20.48
CA SER A 772 12.86 -1.11 -21.22
C SER A 772 12.79 -2.60 -20.87
N LYS A 773 12.64 -2.94 -19.59
CA LYS A 773 12.51 -4.34 -19.15
C LYS A 773 11.22 -4.99 -19.64
N ARG A 774 10.10 -4.26 -19.68
CA ARG A 774 8.80 -4.77 -20.14
C ARG A 774 8.75 -4.93 -21.67
N CYS A 775 9.54 -4.15 -22.40
CA CYS A 775 9.71 -4.23 -23.84
C CYS A 775 10.92 -5.08 -24.28
N THR A 776 11.59 -5.79 -23.36
CA THR A 776 12.66 -6.74 -23.69
C THR A 776 12.15 -8.18 -23.60
N ILE A 777 12.41 -8.97 -24.64
CA ILE A 777 12.11 -10.40 -24.67
C ILE A 777 12.89 -11.15 -23.59
N LYS A 778 12.19 -12.00 -22.84
CA LYS A 778 12.79 -12.85 -21.82
C LYS A 778 13.33 -14.14 -22.46
N LEU A 779 14.60 -14.41 -22.22
CA LEU A 779 15.24 -15.65 -22.61
C LEU A 779 14.83 -16.81 -21.68
N PRO A 780 14.89 -18.06 -22.18
CA PRO A 780 14.74 -19.26 -21.35
C PRO A 780 15.73 -19.25 -20.17
N SER A 781 15.35 -19.83 -19.02
CA SER A 781 16.19 -19.83 -17.81
C SER A 781 17.61 -20.38 -18.03
N ARG A 782 17.76 -21.35 -18.95
CA ARG A 782 19.07 -21.91 -19.34
C ARG A 782 20.02 -20.91 -20.01
N ALA A 783 19.50 -19.79 -20.52
CA ALA A 783 20.23 -18.74 -21.22
C ALA A 783 20.22 -17.40 -20.46
N HIS A 784 19.91 -17.38 -19.17
CA HIS A 784 19.76 -16.15 -18.37
C HIS A 784 21.00 -15.23 -18.42
N ALA A 785 22.22 -15.79 -18.49
CA ALA A 785 23.47 -15.03 -18.60
C ALA A 785 23.51 -14.09 -19.84
N LEU A 786 22.83 -14.48 -20.92
CA LEU A 786 22.75 -13.70 -22.16
C LEU A 786 21.73 -12.55 -22.11
N GLN A 787 20.83 -12.54 -21.12
CA GLN A 787 19.70 -11.59 -21.06
C GLN A 787 20.15 -10.13 -21.02
N ARG A 788 21.23 -9.82 -20.30
CA ARG A 788 21.75 -8.45 -20.18
C ARG A 788 22.30 -7.91 -21.50
N PHE A 789 22.82 -8.78 -22.38
CA PHE A 789 23.36 -8.37 -23.66
C PHE A 789 22.24 -8.05 -24.66
N MET A 790 21.12 -8.77 -24.57
CA MET A 790 19.91 -8.48 -25.35
C MET A 790 19.27 -7.13 -24.96
N ALA A 791 19.35 -6.74 -23.69
CA ALA A 791 18.69 -5.55 -23.16
C ALA A 791 19.43 -4.25 -23.55
N ARG A 792 18.94 -3.56 -24.58
CA ARG A 792 19.26 -2.15 -24.83
C ARG A 792 18.17 -1.29 -24.20
N THR A 793 18.57 -0.33 -23.39
CA THR A 793 17.62 0.58 -22.71
C THR A 793 17.76 1.97 -23.29
N TRP A 794 16.73 2.79 -23.17
CA TRP A 794 16.77 4.20 -23.56
C TRP A 794 17.85 5.03 -22.84
N ARG A 795 18.44 4.51 -21.75
CA ARG A 795 19.61 5.11 -21.06
C ARG A 795 20.96 4.59 -21.54
N CYS A 796 20.97 3.47 -22.25
CA CYS A 796 22.15 2.79 -22.76
C CYS A 796 21.81 2.20 -24.14
N GLU A 797 21.64 3.09 -25.12
CA GLU A 797 21.11 2.77 -26.46
C GLU A 797 21.98 1.77 -27.23
N ASN A 798 23.28 1.70 -26.93
CA ASN A 798 24.22 0.76 -27.56
C ASN A 798 24.25 -0.63 -26.89
N GLY A 799 23.62 -0.79 -25.71
CA GLY A 799 23.68 -2.01 -24.93
C GLY A 799 25.04 -2.27 -24.27
N GLU A 800 25.22 -3.51 -23.82
CA GLU A 800 26.44 -3.97 -23.15
C GLU A 800 27.65 -4.01 -24.09
N THR A 801 28.82 -3.61 -23.58
CA THR A 801 30.03 -3.47 -24.41
C THR A 801 30.67 -4.83 -24.75
N PRO A 802 31.46 -4.91 -25.84
CA PRO A 802 32.21 -6.12 -26.17
C PRO A 802 33.14 -6.62 -25.05
N ASN A 803 33.69 -5.70 -24.25
CA ASN A 803 34.53 -6.05 -23.10
C ASN A 803 33.75 -6.83 -22.03
N GLN A 804 32.46 -6.52 -21.84
CA GLN A 804 31.60 -7.27 -20.92
C GLN A 804 31.33 -8.68 -21.42
N ALA A 805 31.12 -8.87 -22.73
CA ALA A 805 30.98 -10.21 -23.32
C ALA A 805 32.26 -11.05 -23.11
N ILE A 806 33.44 -10.44 -23.25
CA ILE A 806 34.73 -11.09 -23.02
C ILE A 806 34.94 -11.39 -21.52
N ALA A 807 34.61 -10.47 -20.62
CA ALA A 807 34.79 -10.67 -19.18
C ALA A 807 33.87 -11.76 -18.61
N SER A 808 32.75 -12.05 -19.28
CA SER A 808 31.67 -12.91 -18.78
C SER A 808 31.69 -14.31 -19.38
N GLN A 809 32.82 -14.73 -19.97
CA GLN A 809 32.97 -16.03 -20.61
C GLN A 809 32.76 -17.21 -19.65
N SER A 810 33.01 -17.02 -18.35
CA SER A 810 32.73 -18.03 -17.31
C SER A 810 31.24 -18.30 -17.10
N GLU A 811 30.36 -17.41 -17.59
CA GLU A 811 28.90 -17.55 -17.51
C GLU A 811 28.30 -18.25 -18.75
N CYS A 812 29.15 -18.74 -19.66
CA CYS A 812 28.74 -19.46 -20.86
C CYS A 812 27.99 -20.75 -20.49
N PRO A 813 26.75 -20.98 -20.98
CA PRO A 813 26.01 -22.20 -20.70
C PRO A 813 26.71 -23.45 -21.26
N GLU A 814 26.57 -24.58 -20.56
CA GLU A 814 27.26 -25.84 -20.94
C GLU A 814 26.86 -26.39 -22.32
N TYR A 815 25.63 -26.13 -22.77
CA TYR A 815 25.12 -26.58 -24.08
C TYR A 815 25.53 -25.67 -25.26
N MET A 816 26.29 -24.60 -24.99
CA MET A 816 26.66 -23.58 -25.96
C MET A 816 28.18 -23.48 -26.07
N SER A 817 28.70 -23.34 -27.29
CA SER A 817 30.13 -23.13 -27.46
C SER A 817 30.52 -21.70 -27.04
N LEU A 818 31.77 -21.53 -26.60
CA LEU A 818 32.28 -20.20 -26.22
C LEU A 818 32.25 -19.20 -27.39
N GLY A 819 32.45 -19.68 -28.63
CA GLY A 819 32.34 -18.87 -29.84
C GLY A 819 30.90 -18.40 -30.10
N GLU A 820 29.94 -19.31 -29.95
CA GLU A 820 28.52 -19.02 -30.08
C GLU A 820 28.03 -18.03 -29.01
N PHE A 821 28.44 -18.22 -27.75
CA PHE A 821 28.10 -17.30 -26.65
C PHE A 821 28.60 -15.88 -26.93
N LYS A 822 29.86 -15.74 -27.38
CA LYS A 822 30.43 -14.44 -27.76
C LYS A 822 29.68 -13.83 -28.94
N ALA A 823 29.38 -14.62 -29.96
CA ALA A 823 28.66 -14.14 -31.14
C ALA A 823 27.27 -13.62 -30.78
N LEU A 824 26.50 -14.33 -29.95
CA LEU A 824 25.20 -13.88 -29.47
C LEU A 824 25.29 -12.65 -28.57
N ALA A 825 26.24 -12.61 -27.63
CA ALA A 825 26.42 -11.48 -26.73
C ALA A 825 26.82 -10.19 -27.45
N LEU A 826 27.57 -10.29 -28.56
CA LEU A 826 27.99 -9.15 -29.38
C LEU A 826 26.96 -8.75 -30.43
N LEU A 827 26.04 -9.65 -30.79
CA LEU A 827 25.05 -9.45 -31.85
C LEU A 827 24.26 -8.13 -31.72
N PRO A 828 23.69 -7.77 -30.55
CA PRO A 828 22.88 -6.55 -30.39
C PRO A 828 23.68 -5.27 -30.16
N TYR A 829 25.00 -5.36 -29.94
CA TYR A 829 25.83 -4.20 -29.60
C TYR A 829 25.87 -3.17 -30.73
N GLY A 830 25.56 -1.92 -30.37
CA GLY A 830 25.51 -0.79 -31.28
C GLY A 830 24.25 -0.81 -32.16
N TYR A 831 23.31 0.09 -31.89
CA TYR A 831 22.02 0.12 -32.60
C TYR A 831 22.16 0.34 -34.12
N ARG A 832 23.22 1.04 -34.57
CA ARG A 832 23.52 1.22 -36.01
C ARG A 832 24.21 0.02 -36.66
N LEU A 833 24.80 -0.87 -35.87
CA LEU A 833 25.57 -2.04 -36.34
C LEU A 833 24.72 -3.31 -36.41
N GLN A 834 23.56 -3.33 -35.74
CA GLN A 834 22.74 -4.54 -35.59
C GLN A 834 22.45 -5.28 -36.90
N TRP A 835 22.10 -4.57 -37.97
CA TRP A 835 21.81 -5.19 -39.26
C TRP A 835 23.06 -5.72 -39.96
N MET A 836 24.20 -5.05 -39.79
CA MET A 836 25.49 -5.55 -40.28
C MET A 836 25.89 -6.83 -39.54
N ASN A 837 25.63 -6.89 -38.23
CA ASN A 837 25.88 -8.08 -37.42
C ASN A 837 24.97 -9.24 -37.86
N ILE A 838 23.69 -8.99 -38.12
CA ILE A 838 22.74 -9.98 -38.67
C ILE A 838 23.22 -10.49 -40.04
N LEU A 839 23.59 -9.59 -40.96
CA LEU A 839 24.10 -9.95 -42.28
C LEU A 839 25.35 -10.83 -42.18
N THR A 840 26.25 -10.49 -41.27
CA THR A 840 27.48 -11.26 -41.00
C THR A 840 27.14 -12.68 -40.55
N GLN A 841 26.18 -12.85 -39.64
CA GLN A 841 25.77 -14.18 -39.19
C GLN A 841 25.02 -14.97 -40.28
N LEU A 842 24.27 -14.34 -41.17
CA LEU A 842 23.63 -15.03 -42.30
C LEU A 842 24.65 -15.54 -43.34
N ALA A 843 25.67 -14.72 -43.61
CA ALA A 843 26.74 -15.04 -44.55
C ALA A 843 27.72 -16.08 -43.98
N MET A 844 28.12 -15.91 -42.71
CA MET A 844 29.08 -16.76 -41.99
C MET A 844 28.56 -17.10 -40.59
N PRO A 845 27.66 -18.09 -40.46
CA PRO A 845 27.03 -18.43 -39.18
C PRO A 845 28.05 -18.89 -38.14
N THR A 846 28.17 -18.14 -37.05
CA THR A 846 28.80 -18.59 -35.80
C THR A 846 27.73 -18.97 -34.77
N VAL A 847 26.56 -18.34 -34.86
CA VAL A 847 25.37 -18.68 -34.06
C VAL A 847 24.58 -19.82 -34.71
N ASP A 848 23.93 -20.62 -33.87
CA ASP A 848 23.00 -21.65 -34.34
C ASP A 848 21.60 -21.04 -34.53
N PHE A 849 21.16 -20.88 -35.79
CA PHE A 849 19.84 -20.36 -36.12
C PHE A 849 18.69 -21.30 -35.74
N ASN A 850 18.97 -22.58 -35.44
CA ASN A 850 17.93 -23.51 -35.01
C ASN A 850 17.66 -23.48 -33.51
N LYS A 851 18.41 -22.68 -32.74
CA LYS A 851 18.16 -22.46 -31.32
C LYS A 851 17.14 -21.33 -31.08
N PRO A 852 16.20 -21.51 -30.13
CA PRO A 852 15.22 -20.47 -29.83
C PRO A 852 15.87 -19.19 -29.30
N GLU A 853 17.00 -19.27 -28.59
CA GLU A 853 17.73 -18.10 -28.12
C GLU A 853 18.13 -17.18 -29.27
N THR A 854 18.69 -17.73 -30.35
CA THR A 854 19.07 -16.97 -31.55
C THR A 854 17.86 -16.29 -32.18
N ALA A 855 16.73 -17.01 -32.31
CA ALA A 855 15.49 -16.45 -32.84
C ALA A 855 14.99 -15.27 -31.99
N LEU A 856 15.02 -15.38 -30.66
CA LEU A 856 14.60 -14.31 -29.74
C LEU A 856 15.53 -13.08 -29.80
N PHE A 857 16.85 -13.28 -29.94
CA PHE A 857 17.79 -12.17 -30.18
C PHE A 857 17.48 -11.42 -31.48
N LEU A 858 17.27 -12.16 -32.57
CA LEU A 858 16.93 -11.57 -33.86
C LEU A 858 15.61 -10.81 -33.80
N LEU A 859 14.59 -11.38 -33.15
CA LEU A 859 13.29 -10.74 -32.91
C LEU A 859 13.45 -9.43 -32.14
N GLN A 860 14.16 -9.43 -31.01
CA GLN A 860 14.40 -8.21 -30.22
C GLN A 860 15.08 -7.13 -31.07
N MET A 861 16.17 -7.49 -31.75
CA MET A 861 16.98 -6.53 -32.50
C MET A 861 16.23 -5.93 -33.68
N MET A 862 15.51 -6.75 -34.45
CA MET A 862 14.86 -6.28 -35.66
C MET A 862 13.62 -5.43 -35.37
N LEU A 863 12.99 -5.59 -34.21
CA LEU A 863 11.75 -4.89 -33.82
C LEU A 863 12.00 -3.66 -32.95
N GLN A 864 13.04 -3.65 -32.11
CA GLN A 864 13.30 -2.53 -31.21
C GLN A 864 13.57 -1.24 -32.00
N ALA A 865 12.71 -0.25 -31.81
CA ALA A 865 12.64 0.98 -32.61
C ALA A 865 13.96 1.78 -32.61
N GLY A 866 14.63 1.87 -31.46
CA GLY A 866 15.88 2.61 -31.31
C GLY A 866 15.70 4.13 -31.30
N PRO A 867 16.79 4.91 -31.35
CA PRO A 867 16.76 6.36 -31.17
C PRO A 867 16.00 7.10 -32.29
N PHE A 868 15.31 8.19 -31.93
CA PHE A 868 14.53 9.05 -32.84
C PHE A 868 15.38 9.59 -34.01
N HIS A 869 14.74 9.72 -35.18
CA HIS A 869 15.31 10.36 -36.36
C HIS A 869 14.24 11.21 -37.04
N LYS A 870 14.50 12.51 -37.19
CA LYS A 870 13.51 13.49 -37.66
C LYS A 870 13.04 13.25 -39.09
N ASP A 871 13.96 12.89 -39.98
CA ASP A 871 13.69 12.82 -41.42
C ASP A 871 13.39 11.39 -41.92
N GLU A 872 13.49 10.37 -41.06
CA GLU A 872 13.34 8.97 -41.44
C GLU A 872 12.48 8.21 -40.42
N THR A 873 11.30 7.77 -40.87
CA THR A 873 10.34 7.04 -40.03
C THR A 873 10.88 5.68 -39.56
N THR A 874 11.81 5.08 -40.29
CA THR A 874 12.48 3.83 -39.93
C THR A 874 13.48 3.98 -38.77
N ARG A 875 13.82 5.21 -38.36
CA ARG A 875 14.69 5.54 -37.22
C ARG A 875 16.14 5.10 -37.42
N GLN A 876 17.03 5.59 -36.55
CA GLN A 876 18.47 5.39 -36.72
C GLN A 876 18.93 3.92 -36.70
N ALA A 877 18.15 3.04 -36.08
CA ALA A 877 18.48 1.63 -35.94
C ALA A 877 18.12 0.79 -37.18
N HIS A 878 17.26 1.29 -38.08
CA HIS A 878 16.78 0.55 -39.26
C HIS A 878 17.01 1.27 -40.58
N THR A 879 17.97 2.20 -40.64
CA THR A 879 18.36 2.89 -41.87
C THR A 879 19.11 1.97 -42.85
N ARG A 880 19.93 1.02 -42.37
CA ARG A 880 20.70 0.13 -43.27
C ARG A 880 19.83 -0.71 -44.21
N PRO A 881 18.75 -1.37 -43.75
CA PRO A 881 17.87 -2.13 -44.64
C PRO A 881 17.12 -1.29 -45.70
N THR A 882 17.01 0.03 -45.53
CA THR A 882 16.38 0.90 -46.55
C THR A 882 17.29 1.15 -47.74
N GLU A 883 18.61 0.96 -47.58
CA GLU A 883 19.58 1.07 -48.68
C GLU A 883 19.42 -0.13 -49.64
N VAL A 884 19.13 0.12 -50.92
CA VAL A 884 18.84 -0.93 -51.92
C VAL A 884 19.99 -1.94 -52.05
N GLU A 885 21.25 -1.49 -52.02
CA GLU A 885 22.43 -2.37 -52.12
C GLU A 885 22.52 -3.32 -50.92
N PHE A 886 22.37 -2.78 -49.70
CA PHE A 886 22.41 -3.58 -48.48
C PHE A 886 21.21 -4.55 -48.40
N GLY A 887 20.00 -4.06 -48.70
CA GLY A 887 18.78 -4.86 -48.73
C GLY A 887 18.87 -6.02 -49.72
N SER A 888 19.45 -5.80 -50.90
CA SER A 888 19.71 -6.85 -51.91
C SER A 888 20.66 -7.93 -51.38
N GLN A 889 21.74 -7.52 -50.70
CA GLN A 889 22.72 -8.44 -50.13
C GLN A 889 22.14 -9.26 -48.97
N LEU A 890 21.29 -8.65 -48.14
CA LEU A 890 20.55 -9.32 -47.08
C LEU A 890 19.56 -10.35 -47.64
N LEU A 891 18.79 -9.96 -48.67
CA LEU A 891 17.85 -10.84 -49.35
C LEU A 891 18.56 -12.06 -49.98
N LYS A 892 19.72 -11.85 -50.62
CA LYS A 892 20.54 -12.94 -51.16
C LYS A 892 20.88 -13.98 -50.10
N TYR A 893 21.45 -13.57 -48.96
CA TYR A 893 21.85 -14.52 -47.91
C TYR A 893 20.66 -15.12 -47.16
N LEU A 894 19.53 -14.43 -47.06
CA LEU A 894 18.28 -15.03 -46.57
C LEU A 894 17.81 -16.16 -47.51
N ASN A 895 17.84 -15.93 -48.83
CA ASN A 895 17.44 -16.93 -49.82
C ASN A 895 18.37 -18.16 -49.81
N GLU A 896 19.69 -17.94 -49.70
CA GLU A 896 20.68 -19.02 -49.50
C GLU A 896 20.42 -19.78 -48.20
N SER A 897 20.13 -19.09 -47.10
CA SER A 897 19.84 -19.69 -45.79
C SER A 897 18.58 -20.55 -45.81
N VAL A 898 17.49 -20.07 -46.42
CA VAL A 898 16.25 -20.84 -46.61
C VAL A 898 16.52 -22.08 -47.46
N SER A 899 17.34 -21.95 -48.52
CA SER A 899 17.70 -23.08 -49.38
C SER A 899 18.48 -24.17 -48.64
N ARG A 900 19.30 -23.81 -47.64
CA ARG A 900 20.04 -24.78 -46.81
C ARG A 900 19.13 -25.61 -45.91
N VAL A 901 18.03 -25.04 -45.42
CA VAL A 901 17.15 -25.70 -44.44
C VAL A 901 15.92 -26.36 -45.04
N GLN A 902 15.54 -26.04 -46.29
CA GLN A 902 14.23 -26.39 -46.88
C GLN A 902 13.87 -27.89 -46.89
N GLU A 903 14.84 -28.80 -46.87
CA GLU A 903 14.60 -30.25 -46.86
C GLU A 903 14.60 -30.87 -45.45
N ASN A 904 14.92 -30.09 -44.40
CA ASN A 904 14.94 -30.57 -43.01
C ASN A 904 13.90 -29.84 -42.14
N TRP A 905 12.78 -30.50 -41.87
CA TRP A 905 11.71 -29.94 -41.03
C TRP A 905 12.13 -29.70 -39.59
N GLU A 906 13.16 -30.38 -39.07
CA GLU A 906 13.70 -30.14 -37.72
C GLU A 906 14.33 -28.74 -37.59
N SER A 907 14.59 -28.07 -38.72
CA SER A 907 15.10 -26.70 -38.80
C SER A 907 14.01 -25.63 -38.78
N TYR A 908 12.83 -25.92 -38.22
CA TYR A 908 11.70 -24.98 -38.18
C TYR A 908 12.01 -23.68 -37.43
N THR A 909 12.86 -23.69 -36.40
CA THR A 909 13.28 -22.47 -35.70
C THR A 909 14.15 -21.58 -36.58
N SER A 910 15.00 -22.17 -37.42
CA SER A 910 15.76 -21.42 -38.44
C SER A 910 14.82 -20.79 -39.46
N LEU A 911 13.87 -21.57 -39.99
CA LEU A 911 12.88 -21.05 -40.94
C LEU A 911 12.02 -19.94 -40.32
N CYS A 912 11.66 -20.05 -39.04
CA CYS A 912 11.00 -18.99 -38.27
C CYS A 912 11.81 -17.70 -38.29
N SER A 913 13.08 -17.77 -37.93
CA SER A 913 13.99 -16.61 -37.90
C SER A 913 14.11 -15.95 -39.28
N PHE A 914 14.29 -16.75 -40.33
CA PHE A 914 14.42 -16.22 -41.69
C PHE A 914 13.11 -15.62 -42.21
N THR A 915 11.97 -16.23 -41.88
CA THR A 915 10.64 -15.70 -42.24
C THR A 915 10.40 -14.36 -41.56
N CYS A 916 10.64 -14.27 -40.24
CA CYS A 916 10.54 -13.04 -39.45
C CYS A 916 11.45 -11.92 -39.99
N LEU A 917 12.70 -12.24 -40.35
CA LEU A 917 13.61 -11.26 -40.97
C LEU A 917 13.13 -10.80 -42.35
N THR A 918 12.57 -11.72 -43.14
CA THR A 918 12.08 -11.43 -44.50
C THR A 918 10.81 -10.58 -44.47
N THR A 919 9.86 -10.88 -43.58
CA THR A 919 8.65 -10.06 -43.38
C THR A 919 9.03 -8.67 -42.86
N ARG A 920 9.96 -8.59 -41.90
CA ARG A 920 10.49 -7.31 -41.44
C ARG A 920 11.21 -6.54 -42.55
N LEU A 921 12.02 -7.20 -43.37
CA LEU A 921 12.68 -6.56 -44.51
C LEU A 921 11.64 -6.00 -45.49
N LEU A 922 10.55 -6.71 -45.77
CA LEU A 922 9.46 -6.19 -46.61
C LEU A 922 8.85 -4.89 -46.04
N ALA A 923 8.67 -4.83 -44.72
CA ALA A 923 8.07 -3.66 -44.07
C ALA A 923 8.94 -2.39 -44.16
N ILE A 924 10.28 -2.54 -44.18
CA ILE A 924 11.21 -1.39 -44.11
C ILE A 924 12.00 -1.14 -45.39
N ALA A 925 12.18 -2.14 -46.26
CA ALA A 925 12.96 -2.00 -47.49
C ALA A 925 12.31 -1.04 -48.49
N ASP A 926 13.12 -0.52 -49.40
CA ASP A 926 12.63 0.31 -50.49
C ASP A 926 11.82 -0.52 -51.51
N LYS A 927 10.88 0.15 -52.18
CA LYS A 927 9.91 -0.45 -53.11
C LYS A 927 10.52 -1.34 -54.21
N PRO A 928 11.71 -1.07 -54.78
CA PRO A 928 12.30 -1.91 -55.83
C PRO A 928 12.56 -3.36 -55.40
N LEU A 929 12.72 -3.63 -54.11
CA LEU A 929 13.00 -4.97 -53.58
C LEU A 929 11.73 -5.77 -53.22
N SER A 930 10.57 -5.11 -53.11
CA SER A 930 9.33 -5.72 -52.60
C SER A 930 8.94 -7.01 -53.33
N THR A 931 9.04 -7.05 -54.66
CA THR A 931 8.67 -8.25 -55.45
C THR A 931 9.53 -9.46 -55.09
N GLN A 932 10.85 -9.29 -55.06
CA GLN A 932 11.78 -10.40 -54.77
C GLN A 932 11.65 -10.86 -53.30
N ILE A 933 11.35 -9.93 -52.38
CA ILE A 933 11.08 -10.26 -50.98
C ILE A 933 9.78 -11.07 -50.86
N LEU A 934 8.70 -10.67 -51.55
CA LEU A 934 7.42 -11.39 -51.59
C LEU A 934 7.56 -12.80 -52.18
N GLU A 935 8.40 -12.98 -53.20
CA GLU A 935 8.74 -14.30 -53.74
C GLU A 935 9.39 -15.20 -52.68
N LEU A 936 10.33 -14.67 -51.89
CA LEU A 936 10.95 -15.41 -50.80
C LEU A 936 9.95 -15.75 -49.69
N ILE A 937 9.06 -14.83 -49.32
CA ILE A 937 7.97 -15.09 -48.35
C ILE A 937 7.06 -16.22 -48.87
N THR A 938 6.68 -16.17 -50.14
CA THR A 938 5.87 -17.21 -50.80
C THR A 938 6.59 -18.56 -50.78
N ARG A 939 7.91 -18.58 -50.99
CA ARG A 939 8.74 -19.79 -50.86
C ARG A 939 8.73 -20.33 -49.43
N CYS A 940 8.91 -19.48 -48.42
CA CYS A 940 8.85 -19.87 -47.01
C CYS A 940 7.47 -20.44 -46.64
N ARG A 941 6.39 -19.87 -47.19
CA ARG A 941 5.01 -20.36 -47.00
C ARG A 941 4.82 -21.77 -47.55
N LYS A 942 5.31 -22.03 -48.77
CA LYS A 942 5.25 -23.36 -49.40
C LYS A 942 6.05 -24.41 -48.61
N ILE A 943 7.24 -24.05 -48.13
CA ILE A 943 8.10 -24.95 -47.33
C ILE A 943 7.43 -25.29 -46.01
N SER A 944 7.04 -24.27 -45.23
CA SER A 944 6.38 -24.46 -43.93
C SER A 944 5.08 -25.25 -44.07
N TYR A 945 4.22 -24.92 -45.04
CA TYR A 945 2.99 -25.68 -45.28
C TYR A 945 3.25 -27.15 -45.64
N LYS A 946 4.22 -27.43 -46.53
CA LYS A 946 4.64 -28.80 -46.87
C LYS A 946 5.09 -29.58 -45.63
N TRP A 947 5.87 -28.94 -44.76
CA TRP A 947 6.33 -29.54 -43.51
C TRP A 947 5.17 -29.82 -42.55
N VAL A 948 4.23 -28.89 -42.36
CA VAL A 948 3.03 -29.13 -41.51
C VAL A 948 2.27 -30.36 -42.02
N MET A 949 1.99 -30.45 -43.32
CA MET A 949 1.27 -31.59 -43.89
C MET A 949 2.03 -32.91 -43.70
N HIS A 950 3.35 -32.89 -43.89
CA HIS A 950 4.21 -34.06 -43.66
C HIS A 950 4.17 -34.52 -42.20
N LEU A 951 4.30 -33.59 -41.25
CA LEU A 951 4.29 -33.87 -39.82
C LEU A 951 2.93 -34.40 -39.35
N LEU A 952 1.82 -33.81 -39.81
CA LEU A 952 0.48 -34.30 -39.50
C LEU A 952 0.23 -35.72 -40.03
N THR A 953 0.77 -36.04 -41.21
CA THR A 953 0.70 -37.42 -41.76
C THR A 953 1.47 -38.38 -40.84
N LYS A 954 2.68 -38.01 -40.39
CA LYS A 954 3.47 -38.81 -39.44
C LYS A 954 2.77 -39.00 -38.10
N VAL A 955 2.10 -37.97 -37.58
CA VAL A 955 1.30 -38.06 -36.34
C VAL A 955 0.19 -39.13 -36.45
N GLN A 956 -0.35 -39.35 -37.65
CA GLN A 956 -1.40 -40.36 -37.88
C GLN A 956 -0.88 -41.80 -37.92
N ASP A 957 0.41 -41.99 -38.23
CA ASP A 957 1.07 -43.29 -38.39
C ASP A 957 1.76 -43.80 -37.10
N ILE A 958 1.96 -42.92 -36.10
CA ILE A 958 2.70 -43.24 -34.88
C ILE A 958 1.76 -43.68 -33.75
N GLU A 959 1.97 -44.91 -33.25
CA GLU A 959 1.27 -45.46 -32.08
C GLU A 959 1.88 -44.97 -30.75
N HIS A 960 3.18 -44.68 -30.71
CA HIS A 960 3.89 -44.29 -29.49
C HIS A 960 3.59 -42.84 -29.05
N ARG A 961 3.04 -42.69 -27.83
CA ARG A 961 2.56 -41.40 -27.26
C ARG A 961 3.57 -40.26 -27.32
N THR A 962 4.79 -40.50 -26.85
CA THR A 962 5.80 -39.43 -26.67
C THR A 962 6.24 -38.88 -28.01
N GLN A 963 6.50 -39.78 -28.97
CA GLN A 963 6.88 -39.39 -30.33
C GLN A 963 5.73 -38.67 -31.02
N ARG A 964 4.50 -39.18 -30.93
CA ARG A 964 3.33 -38.51 -31.51
C ARG A 964 3.16 -37.08 -30.99
N LYS A 965 3.41 -36.87 -29.70
CA LYS A 965 3.38 -35.53 -29.07
C LYS A 965 4.47 -34.61 -29.63
N GLU A 966 5.71 -35.08 -29.75
CA GLU A 966 6.84 -34.31 -30.33
C GLU A 966 6.58 -33.89 -31.79
N PHE A 967 6.07 -34.81 -32.62
CA PHE A 967 5.70 -34.50 -34.01
C PHE A 967 4.56 -33.49 -34.10
N LEU A 968 3.59 -33.55 -33.18
CA LEU A 968 2.48 -32.60 -33.14
C LEU A 968 2.96 -31.20 -32.70
N GLU A 969 3.86 -31.12 -31.73
CA GLU A 969 4.50 -29.86 -31.31
C GLU A 969 5.26 -29.22 -32.47
N ALA A 970 6.10 -29.99 -33.17
CA ALA A 970 6.80 -29.52 -34.36
C ALA A 970 5.82 -29.04 -35.45
N ALA A 971 4.70 -29.74 -35.65
CA ALA A 971 3.68 -29.34 -36.62
C ALA A 971 3.05 -27.99 -36.27
N ILE A 972 2.77 -27.73 -34.99
CA ILE A 972 2.20 -26.47 -34.53
C ILE A 972 3.20 -25.33 -34.66
N HIS A 973 4.46 -25.52 -34.23
CA HIS A 973 5.50 -24.51 -34.44
C HIS A 973 5.66 -24.16 -35.92
N THR A 974 5.67 -25.17 -36.79
CA THR A 974 5.76 -24.96 -38.24
C THR A 974 4.52 -24.29 -38.82
N ALA A 975 3.33 -24.59 -38.28
CA ALA A 975 2.09 -23.92 -38.66
C ALA A 975 2.12 -22.43 -38.30
N LEU A 976 2.64 -22.08 -37.12
CA LEU A 976 2.83 -20.69 -36.71
C LEU A 976 3.84 -19.97 -37.63
N VAL A 977 4.92 -20.63 -38.04
CA VAL A 977 5.85 -20.09 -39.06
C VAL A 977 5.13 -19.85 -40.38
N CYS A 978 4.23 -20.76 -40.79
CA CYS A 978 3.43 -20.57 -42.00
C CYS A 978 2.52 -19.33 -41.89
N ILE A 979 1.89 -19.11 -40.73
CA ILE A 979 1.07 -17.92 -40.48
C ILE A 979 1.89 -16.63 -40.49
N GLU A 980 3.12 -16.63 -39.94
CA GLU A 980 4.01 -15.46 -40.00
C GLU A 980 4.27 -15.00 -41.45
N THR A 981 4.20 -15.89 -42.44
CA THR A 981 4.30 -15.49 -43.88
C THR A 981 3.13 -14.65 -44.39
N PHE A 982 2.04 -14.56 -43.63
CA PHE A 982 0.89 -13.71 -43.89
C PHE A 982 0.90 -12.43 -43.04
N ASN A 983 1.89 -12.25 -42.16
CA ASN A 983 2.08 -11.03 -41.40
C ASN A 983 2.67 -9.92 -42.30
N LEU A 984 1.88 -9.50 -43.29
CA LEU A 984 2.21 -8.49 -44.31
C LEU A 984 1.43 -7.20 -44.03
N GLU A 985 1.74 -6.12 -44.73
CA GLU A 985 1.09 -4.81 -44.57
C GLU A 985 0.52 -4.23 -45.85
N GLY A 986 -0.46 -3.34 -45.69
CA GLY A 986 -1.09 -2.59 -46.77
C GLY A 986 -1.67 -3.47 -47.87
N GLU A 987 -1.54 -3.01 -49.11
CA GLU A 987 -2.10 -3.65 -50.30
C GLU A 987 -1.58 -5.09 -50.51
N HIS A 988 -0.34 -5.40 -50.09
CA HIS A 988 0.20 -6.75 -50.23
C HIS A 988 -0.57 -7.78 -49.41
N PHE A 989 -1.03 -7.40 -48.21
CA PHE A 989 -1.83 -8.28 -47.37
C PHE A 989 -3.19 -8.58 -47.99
N GLU A 990 -3.87 -7.54 -48.50
CA GLU A 990 -5.16 -7.67 -49.19
C GLU A 990 -5.04 -8.52 -50.47
N GLN A 991 -4.00 -8.29 -51.28
CA GLN A 991 -3.76 -9.06 -52.51
C GLN A 991 -3.52 -10.55 -52.24
N VAL A 992 -2.76 -10.88 -51.19
CA VAL A 992 -2.50 -12.27 -50.82
C VAL A 992 -3.77 -12.96 -50.30
N LEU A 993 -4.64 -12.26 -49.56
CA LEU A 993 -5.89 -12.85 -49.06
C LEU A 993 -7.01 -12.91 -50.10
N ALA A 994 -6.93 -12.10 -51.17
CA ALA A 994 -7.82 -12.20 -52.32
C ALA A 994 -7.54 -13.45 -53.20
N ASP A 995 -6.34 -14.03 -53.12
CA ASP A 995 -6.02 -15.30 -53.79
C ASP A 995 -6.60 -16.49 -53.00
N GLU A 996 -7.50 -17.24 -53.66
CA GLU A 996 -8.22 -18.34 -53.01
C GLU A 996 -7.31 -19.45 -52.47
N GLN A 997 -6.20 -19.74 -53.15
CA GLN A 997 -5.25 -20.76 -52.70
C GLN A 997 -4.49 -20.27 -51.47
N GLN A 998 -4.01 -19.03 -51.47
CA GLN A 998 -3.29 -18.47 -50.33
C GLN A 998 -4.22 -18.31 -49.11
N ALA A 999 -5.43 -17.79 -49.29
CA ALA A 999 -6.43 -17.71 -48.23
C ALA A 999 -6.80 -19.11 -47.68
N SER A 1000 -6.92 -20.13 -48.55
CA SER A 1000 -7.16 -21.51 -48.09
C SER A 1000 -6.05 -22.04 -47.20
N ILE A 1001 -4.79 -21.69 -47.48
CA ILE A 1001 -3.63 -22.11 -46.66
C ILE A 1001 -3.72 -21.46 -45.27
N LEU A 1002 -3.99 -20.15 -45.19
CA LEU A 1002 -4.14 -19.46 -43.91
C LEU A 1002 -5.28 -20.05 -43.07
N LEU A 1003 -6.45 -20.24 -43.68
CA LEU A 1003 -7.63 -20.80 -43.02
C LEU A 1003 -7.38 -22.24 -42.54
N GLU A 1004 -6.83 -23.10 -43.39
CA GLU A 1004 -6.49 -24.47 -43.03
C GLU A 1004 -5.46 -24.52 -41.89
N THR A 1005 -4.43 -23.69 -41.96
CA THR A 1005 -3.40 -23.59 -40.91
C THR A 1005 -3.98 -23.09 -39.60
N SER A 1006 -4.92 -22.13 -39.64
CA SER A 1006 -5.63 -21.65 -38.45
C SER A 1006 -6.48 -22.75 -37.80
N ILE A 1007 -7.16 -23.58 -38.61
CA ILE A 1007 -7.91 -24.74 -38.13
C ILE A 1007 -6.96 -25.75 -37.46
N ILE A 1008 -5.78 -25.98 -38.05
CA ILE A 1008 -4.76 -26.88 -37.48
C ILE A 1008 -4.27 -26.37 -36.14
N ILE A 1009 -3.93 -25.09 -36.03
CA ILE A 1009 -3.47 -24.50 -34.77
C ILE A 1009 -4.57 -24.59 -33.72
N HIS A 1010 -5.80 -24.17 -34.03
CA HIS A 1010 -6.92 -24.23 -33.07
C HIS A 1010 -7.18 -25.64 -32.54
N ASN A 1011 -7.22 -26.63 -33.43
CA ASN A 1011 -7.48 -28.02 -33.07
C ASN A 1011 -6.41 -28.60 -32.12
N ASN A 1012 -5.21 -28.03 -32.15
CA ASN A 1012 -4.04 -28.53 -31.41
C ASN A 1012 -3.49 -27.52 -30.38
N ALA A 1013 -4.16 -26.38 -30.16
CA ALA A 1013 -3.71 -25.27 -29.32
C ALA A 1013 -3.69 -25.56 -27.81
N ASP A 1014 -4.20 -26.71 -27.39
CA ASP A 1014 -4.39 -27.09 -25.98
C ASP A 1014 -3.14 -27.60 -25.26
N LEU A 1015 -1.95 -27.37 -25.82
CA LEU A 1015 -0.66 -27.78 -25.26
C LEU A 1015 -0.20 -26.79 -24.18
N GLN A 1016 -0.85 -26.85 -23.01
CA GLN A 1016 -0.54 -25.97 -21.86
C GLN A 1016 0.94 -25.96 -21.46
N HIS A 1017 1.70 -27.02 -21.72
CA HIS A 1017 3.12 -27.07 -21.40
C HIS A 1017 3.99 -26.19 -22.31
N LEU A 1018 3.52 -25.83 -23.52
CA LEU A 1018 4.21 -24.90 -24.42
C LEU A 1018 4.09 -23.44 -23.98
N GLN A 1019 3.23 -23.12 -23.01
CA GLN A 1019 3.08 -21.76 -22.48
C GLN A 1019 4.35 -21.24 -21.77
N GLY A 1020 5.30 -22.12 -21.44
CA GLY A 1020 6.62 -21.75 -20.91
C GLY A 1020 7.64 -21.38 -21.98
N ASP A 1021 7.38 -21.63 -23.27
CA ASP A 1021 8.25 -21.28 -24.38
C ASP A 1021 7.95 -19.84 -24.88
N ALA A 1022 8.93 -18.96 -24.74
CA ALA A 1022 8.81 -17.56 -25.13
C ALA A 1022 8.58 -17.38 -26.64
N LEU A 1023 9.24 -18.18 -27.49
CA LEU A 1023 9.09 -18.07 -28.94
C LEU A 1023 7.70 -18.53 -29.37
N TYR A 1024 7.21 -19.64 -28.81
CA TYR A 1024 5.85 -20.12 -29.03
C TYR A 1024 4.80 -19.04 -28.67
N GLY A 1025 4.92 -18.45 -27.49
CA GLY A 1025 4.01 -17.41 -27.02
C GLY A 1025 3.97 -16.18 -27.95
N ILE A 1026 5.13 -15.69 -28.39
CA ILE A 1026 5.21 -14.55 -29.32
C ILE A 1026 4.55 -14.90 -30.65
N MET A 1027 4.82 -16.09 -31.21
CA MET A 1027 4.23 -16.50 -32.48
C MET A 1027 2.71 -16.71 -32.38
N LEU A 1028 2.21 -17.19 -31.25
CA LEU A 1028 0.77 -17.30 -31.00
C LEU A 1028 0.10 -15.92 -30.92
N ASP A 1029 0.68 -14.98 -30.18
CA ASP A 1029 0.18 -13.61 -30.10
C ASP A 1029 0.14 -12.95 -31.50
N ARG A 1030 1.16 -13.19 -32.34
CA ARG A 1030 1.19 -12.70 -33.73
C ARG A 1030 0.12 -13.36 -34.59
N TYR A 1031 -0.10 -14.66 -34.45
CA TYR A 1031 -1.20 -15.36 -35.11
C TYR A 1031 -2.55 -14.68 -34.83
N GLU A 1032 -2.86 -14.40 -33.56
CA GLU A 1032 -4.11 -13.73 -33.19
C GLU A 1032 -4.23 -12.36 -33.87
N MET A 1033 -3.14 -11.59 -33.92
CA MET A 1033 -3.15 -10.28 -34.58
C MET A 1033 -3.28 -10.37 -36.11
N THR A 1034 -2.63 -11.34 -36.74
CA THR A 1034 -2.78 -11.60 -38.18
C THR A 1034 -4.21 -11.98 -38.50
N MET A 1035 -4.85 -12.85 -37.69
CA MET A 1035 -6.25 -13.22 -37.90
C MET A 1035 -7.22 -12.06 -37.64
N HIS A 1036 -6.96 -11.21 -36.64
CA HIS A 1036 -7.74 -9.99 -36.40
C HIS A 1036 -7.71 -9.06 -37.62
N ARG A 1037 -6.54 -8.85 -38.21
CA ARG A 1037 -6.36 -8.02 -39.41
C ARG A 1037 -6.96 -8.68 -40.66
N ALA A 1038 -6.88 -10.01 -40.76
CA ALA A 1038 -7.43 -10.77 -41.88
C ALA A 1038 -8.97 -10.83 -41.88
N LEU A 1039 -9.60 -10.77 -40.70
CA LEU A 1039 -11.04 -10.93 -40.52
C LEU A 1039 -11.90 -10.07 -41.47
N PRO A 1040 -11.76 -8.74 -41.54
CA PRO A 1040 -12.61 -7.92 -42.43
C PRO A 1040 -12.41 -8.26 -43.91
N ILE A 1041 -11.18 -8.63 -44.30
CA ILE A 1041 -10.84 -9.00 -45.68
C ILE A 1041 -11.46 -10.36 -46.02
N LEU A 1042 -11.21 -11.39 -45.20
CA LEU A 1042 -11.74 -12.73 -45.39
C LEU A 1042 -13.26 -12.78 -45.34
N ALA A 1043 -13.89 -12.03 -44.43
CA ALA A 1043 -15.34 -11.92 -44.36
C ALA A 1043 -15.93 -11.35 -45.66
N ASN A 1044 -15.30 -10.31 -46.22
CA ASN A 1044 -15.72 -9.73 -47.50
C ASN A 1044 -15.49 -10.68 -48.69
N GLU A 1045 -14.33 -11.34 -48.78
CA GLU A 1045 -14.04 -12.28 -49.86
C GLU A 1045 -14.96 -13.52 -49.83
N ILE A 1046 -15.24 -14.07 -48.64
CA ILE A 1046 -16.03 -15.30 -48.50
C ILE A 1046 -17.53 -15.01 -48.59
N VAL A 1047 -18.03 -14.02 -47.86
CA VAL A 1047 -19.48 -13.76 -47.76
C VAL A 1047 -19.98 -12.87 -48.89
N SER A 1048 -19.25 -11.79 -49.22
CA SER A 1048 -19.72 -10.83 -50.24
C SER A 1048 -19.33 -11.25 -51.67
N LYS A 1049 -18.13 -11.84 -51.85
CA LYS A 1049 -17.61 -12.21 -53.19
C LYS A 1049 -17.69 -13.71 -53.51
N GLY A 1050 -18.06 -14.55 -52.55
CA GLY A 1050 -18.29 -15.98 -52.77
C GLY A 1050 -17.03 -16.82 -53.00
N SER A 1051 -15.88 -16.42 -52.45
CA SER A 1051 -14.61 -17.13 -52.57
C SER A 1051 -14.71 -18.60 -52.12
N LEU A 1052 -14.05 -19.50 -52.86
CA LEU A 1052 -13.94 -20.94 -52.54
C LEU A 1052 -12.81 -21.27 -51.56
N SER A 1053 -12.10 -20.27 -51.05
CA SER A 1053 -10.95 -20.45 -50.15
C SER A 1053 -11.27 -21.30 -48.91
N LEU A 1054 -12.42 -21.05 -48.28
CA LEU A 1054 -12.89 -21.77 -47.09
C LEU A 1054 -13.33 -23.21 -47.42
N ASP A 1055 -13.99 -23.40 -48.56
CA ASP A 1055 -14.36 -24.73 -49.07
C ASP A 1055 -13.13 -25.59 -49.31
N LEU A 1056 -12.08 -25.01 -49.92
CA LEU A 1056 -10.81 -25.70 -50.16
C LEU A 1056 -10.12 -26.10 -48.85
N ALA A 1057 -10.09 -25.20 -47.86
CA ALA A 1057 -9.51 -25.47 -46.55
C ALA A 1057 -10.23 -26.59 -45.80
N ILE A 1058 -11.57 -26.59 -45.80
CA ILE A 1058 -12.38 -27.63 -45.14
C ILE A 1058 -12.25 -28.96 -45.87
N LYS A 1059 -12.34 -28.99 -47.21
CA LYS A 1059 -12.24 -30.24 -48.01
C LYS A 1059 -10.93 -31.00 -47.77
N ARG A 1060 -9.82 -30.30 -47.55
CA ARG A 1060 -8.53 -30.94 -47.26
C ARG A 1060 -8.50 -31.68 -45.92
N ARG A 1061 -9.31 -31.23 -44.94
CA ARG A 1061 -9.43 -31.85 -43.61
C ARG A 1061 -10.62 -32.80 -43.48
N TRP A 1062 -11.67 -32.53 -44.24
CA TRP A 1062 -12.90 -33.33 -44.31
C TRP A 1062 -13.27 -33.57 -45.78
N PRO A 1063 -12.74 -34.65 -46.40
CA PRO A 1063 -12.94 -34.92 -47.83
C PRO A 1063 -14.40 -35.08 -48.26
N ASP A 1064 -15.28 -35.54 -47.36
CA ASP A 1064 -16.71 -35.71 -47.62
C ASP A 1064 -17.51 -34.39 -47.55
N PHE A 1065 -16.87 -33.26 -47.24
CA PHE A 1065 -17.53 -31.97 -47.18
C PHE A 1065 -17.99 -31.53 -48.58
N VAL A 1066 -19.31 -31.38 -48.74
CA VAL A 1066 -19.94 -30.81 -49.93
C VAL A 1066 -20.84 -29.67 -49.51
N ARG A 1067 -20.45 -28.44 -49.87
CA ARG A 1067 -21.24 -27.25 -49.62
C ARG A 1067 -22.55 -27.30 -50.41
N THR A 1068 -23.68 -27.15 -49.72
CA THR A 1068 -25.02 -27.13 -50.33
C THR A 1068 -25.69 -25.75 -50.31
N GLY A 1069 -25.15 -24.78 -49.55
CA GLY A 1069 -25.63 -23.38 -49.50
C GLY A 1069 -24.48 -22.36 -49.58
N GLU A 1070 -24.78 -21.07 -49.74
CA GLU A 1070 -23.73 -20.03 -49.67
C GLU A 1070 -23.27 -19.79 -48.22
N TRP A 1071 -22.07 -19.21 -48.07
CA TRP A 1071 -21.59 -18.79 -46.76
C TRP A 1071 -22.33 -17.53 -46.32
N SER A 1072 -22.82 -17.52 -45.08
CA SER A 1072 -23.49 -16.36 -44.49
C SER A 1072 -22.90 -16.03 -43.12
N SER A 1073 -22.90 -14.74 -42.75
CA SER A 1073 -22.42 -14.29 -41.45
C SER A 1073 -23.49 -14.46 -40.37
N ILE A 1074 -23.13 -15.04 -39.22
CA ILE A 1074 -24.00 -15.14 -38.02
C ILE A 1074 -23.63 -14.06 -36.99
N SER A 1075 -22.37 -13.64 -36.95
CA SER A 1075 -21.84 -12.61 -36.05
C SER A 1075 -20.57 -12.01 -36.62
N ASP A 1076 -19.96 -11.04 -35.94
CA ASP A 1076 -18.75 -10.31 -36.36
C ASP A 1076 -17.59 -11.18 -36.86
N HIS A 1077 -17.51 -12.45 -36.44
CA HIS A 1077 -16.40 -13.35 -36.77
C HIS A 1077 -16.80 -14.81 -37.06
N TRP A 1078 -18.09 -15.13 -37.11
CA TRP A 1078 -18.59 -16.48 -37.41
C TRP A 1078 -19.33 -16.51 -38.73
N VAL A 1079 -18.94 -17.44 -39.60
CA VAL A 1079 -19.65 -17.73 -40.86
C VAL A 1079 -20.22 -19.16 -40.83
N THR A 1080 -21.30 -19.37 -41.58
CA THR A 1080 -22.03 -20.64 -41.62
C THR A 1080 -22.42 -21.06 -43.01
N THR A 1081 -22.48 -22.37 -43.23
CA THR A 1081 -23.08 -22.98 -44.42
C THR A 1081 -23.75 -24.31 -44.07
N ALA A 1082 -24.41 -24.94 -45.04
CA ALA A 1082 -25.00 -26.26 -44.92
C ALA A 1082 -24.22 -27.30 -45.75
N THR A 1083 -24.15 -28.52 -45.25
CA THR A 1083 -23.70 -29.72 -45.99
C THR A 1083 -24.68 -30.87 -45.75
N GLY A 1084 -25.52 -31.15 -46.75
CA GLY A 1084 -26.61 -32.13 -46.61
C GLY A 1084 -27.60 -31.73 -45.51
N LYS A 1085 -27.69 -32.52 -44.43
CA LYS A 1085 -28.52 -32.24 -43.23
C LYS A 1085 -27.75 -31.59 -42.08
N LEU A 1086 -26.46 -31.29 -42.26
CA LEU A 1086 -25.58 -30.77 -41.22
C LEU A 1086 -25.33 -29.26 -41.44
N GLN A 1087 -25.31 -28.48 -40.36
CA GLN A 1087 -24.85 -27.09 -40.37
C GLN A 1087 -23.37 -27.02 -39.99
N VAL A 1088 -22.59 -26.25 -40.75
CA VAL A 1088 -21.17 -26.02 -40.49
C VAL A 1088 -20.98 -24.57 -40.08
N HIS A 1089 -20.36 -24.33 -38.93
CA HIS A 1089 -19.98 -23.01 -38.45
C HIS A 1089 -18.46 -22.92 -38.33
N ILE A 1090 -17.88 -21.80 -38.74
CA ILE A 1090 -16.45 -21.55 -38.59
C ILE A 1090 -16.16 -20.13 -38.13
N SER A 1091 -15.25 -20.03 -37.17
CA SER A 1091 -14.72 -18.76 -36.71
C SER A 1091 -13.57 -18.33 -37.61
N LEU A 1092 -13.75 -17.24 -38.36
CA LEU A 1092 -12.67 -16.65 -39.18
C LEU A 1092 -11.56 -16.02 -38.34
N LEU A 1093 -11.79 -15.84 -37.03
CA LEU A 1093 -10.84 -15.24 -36.10
C LEU A 1093 -9.96 -16.29 -35.41
N THR A 1094 -10.55 -17.42 -35.02
CA THR A 1094 -9.84 -18.47 -34.25
C THR A 1094 -9.59 -19.74 -35.04
N GLY A 1095 -10.16 -19.92 -36.24
CA GLY A 1095 -10.09 -21.18 -36.98
C GLY A 1095 -10.93 -22.32 -36.39
N GLN A 1096 -11.79 -22.05 -35.40
CA GLN A 1096 -12.65 -23.05 -34.79
C GLN A 1096 -13.71 -23.56 -35.80
N LEU A 1097 -13.70 -24.87 -36.09
CA LEU A 1097 -14.65 -25.54 -36.98
C LEU A 1097 -15.66 -26.38 -36.18
N LEU A 1098 -16.95 -26.08 -36.34
CA LEU A 1098 -18.06 -26.76 -35.68
C LEU A 1098 -19.05 -27.33 -36.69
N VAL A 1099 -19.57 -28.53 -36.44
CA VAL A 1099 -20.69 -29.15 -37.18
C VAL A 1099 -21.84 -29.41 -36.21
N ASN A 1100 -23.03 -28.87 -36.52
CA ASN A 1100 -24.20 -28.84 -35.63
C ASN A 1100 -23.86 -28.33 -34.22
N GLY A 1101 -23.00 -27.31 -34.13
CA GLY A 1101 -22.53 -26.73 -32.87
C GLY A 1101 -21.51 -27.57 -32.10
N SER A 1102 -20.98 -28.66 -32.67
CA SER A 1102 -19.99 -29.55 -32.02
C SER A 1102 -18.64 -29.57 -32.77
N PRO A 1103 -17.48 -29.63 -32.09
CA PRO A 1103 -16.16 -29.74 -32.74
C PRO A 1103 -16.00 -31.05 -33.52
N VAL A 1104 -15.27 -31.03 -34.65
CA VAL A 1104 -15.16 -32.15 -35.63
C VAL A 1104 -13.77 -32.79 -35.68
N SER A 1105 -12.82 -32.26 -34.89
CA SER A 1105 -11.41 -32.62 -34.99
C SER A 1105 -10.89 -33.36 -33.75
N ARG A 1106 -11.49 -33.08 -32.59
CA ARG A 1106 -11.08 -33.63 -31.29
C ARG A 1106 -12.28 -33.74 -30.38
N LEU A 1107 -12.28 -34.79 -29.56
CA LEU A 1107 -13.28 -34.98 -28.52
C LEU A 1107 -13.22 -33.80 -27.52
N PRO A 1108 -14.35 -33.20 -27.10
CA PRO A 1108 -14.31 -32.11 -26.14
C PRO A 1108 -13.61 -32.51 -24.83
N ARG A 1109 -12.85 -31.60 -24.20
CA ARG A 1109 -12.06 -31.86 -22.97
C ARG A 1109 -12.83 -32.57 -21.87
N GLN A 1110 -14.12 -32.28 -21.71
CA GLN A 1110 -14.99 -32.96 -20.73
C GLN A 1110 -15.03 -34.48 -20.88
N TYR A 1111 -14.81 -35.00 -22.10
CA TYR A 1111 -14.68 -36.44 -22.36
C TYR A 1111 -13.26 -36.93 -22.07
N GLU A 1112 -12.24 -36.25 -22.59
CA GLU A 1112 -10.84 -36.68 -22.47
C GLU A 1112 -10.30 -36.62 -21.03
N THR A 1113 -10.84 -35.72 -20.21
CA THR A 1113 -10.52 -35.59 -18.78
C THR A 1113 -11.34 -36.51 -17.90
N HIS A 1114 -12.36 -37.18 -18.45
CA HIS A 1114 -13.18 -38.10 -17.70
C HIS A 1114 -12.35 -39.32 -17.27
N ARG A 1115 -12.44 -39.71 -15.98
CA ARG A 1115 -11.65 -40.81 -15.40
C ARG A 1115 -11.76 -42.10 -16.20
N GLU A 1116 -12.97 -42.46 -16.60
CA GLU A 1116 -13.22 -43.69 -17.39
C GLU A 1116 -12.68 -43.61 -18.83
N TYR A 1117 -12.63 -42.42 -19.44
CA TYR A 1117 -11.98 -42.26 -20.74
C TYR A 1117 -10.47 -42.51 -20.61
N GLN A 1118 -9.85 -41.96 -19.55
CA GLN A 1118 -8.42 -42.15 -19.28
C GLN A 1118 -8.07 -43.60 -18.94
N LYS A 1119 -8.97 -44.34 -18.29
CA LYS A 1119 -8.78 -45.78 -18.05
C LYS A 1119 -8.83 -46.60 -19.35
N LEU A 1120 -9.78 -46.32 -20.23
CA LEU A 1120 -10.01 -47.10 -21.46
C LEU A 1120 -9.01 -46.77 -22.58
N PHE A 1121 -8.87 -45.49 -22.86
CA PHE A 1121 -8.12 -44.99 -24.02
C PHE A 1121 -6.78 -44.34 -23.59
N GLY A 1122 -6.46 -44.35 -22.30
CA GLY A 1122 -5.28 -43.66 -21.80
C GLY A 1122 -5.36 -42.16 -22.08
N SER A 1123 -4.27 -41.60 -22.58
CA SER A 1123 -4.22 -40.22 -23.07
C SER A 1123 -4.40 -40.13 -24.59
N ALA A 1124 -4.97 -41.15 -25.24
CA ALA A 1124 -5.11 -41.15 -26.70
C ALA A 1124 -6.14 -40.10 -27.12
N THR A 1125 -5.72 -39.16 -27.97
CA THR A 1125 -6.62 -38.23 -28.64
C THR A 1125 -7.23 -38.90 -29.86
N MET A 1126 -8.56 -38.99 -29.86
CA MET A 1126 -9.34 -39.59 -30.94
C MET A 1126 -9.88 -38.51 -31.86
N GLU A 1127 -9.61 -38.67 -33.16
CA GLU A 1127 -10.36 -37.93 -34.19
C GLU A 1127 -11.78 -38.50 -34.22
N VAL A 1128 -12.76 -37.61 -34.12
CA VAL A 1128 -14.17 -37.98 -33.99
C VAL A 1128 -15.04 -37.24 -34.98
N MET A 1129 -16.11 -37.92 -35.41
CA MET A 1129 -17.20 -37.34 -36.18
C MET A 1129 -18.51 -37.46 -35.37
N PRO A 1130 -19.58 -36.74 -35.73
CA PRO A 1130 -20.88 -36.93 -35.10
C PRO A 1130 -21.38 -38.38 -35.22
N SER A 1131 -21.85 -38.97 -34.11
CA SER A 1131 -22.42 -40.33 -34.14
C SER A 1131 -23.87 -40.34 -34.57
N ASN A 1132 -24.27 -41.40 -35.29
CA ASN A 1132 -25.66 -41.71 -35.62
C ASN A 1132 -26.35 -42.63 -34.59
N LEU A 1133 -25.70 -43.08 -33.51
CA LEU A 1133 -26.32 -43.97 -32.52
C LEU A 1133 -27.13 -43.21 -31.45
N PRO A 1134 -28.27 -43.76 -30.98
CA PRO A 1134 -29.07 -43.15 -29.92
C PRO A 1134 -28.26 -42.94 -28.62
N GLY A 1135 -28.35 -41.73 -28.04
CA GLY A 1135 -27.60 -41.36 -26.82
C GLY A 1135 -26.10 -41.10 -27.00
N MET A 1136 -25.54 -41.29 -28.20
CA MET A 1136 -24.12 -41.06 -28.49
C MET A 1136 -23.94 -39.74 -29.26
N SER A 1137 -22.92 -38.95 -28.92
CA SER A 1137 -22.62 -37.67 -29.57
C SER A 1137 -21.49 -37.79 -30.61
N PHE A 1138 -20.52 -38.66 -30.37
CA PHE A 1138 -19.30 -38.78 -31.18
C PHE A 1138 -19.03 -40.24 -31.59
N CYS A 1139 -18.45 -40.43 -32.77
CA CYS A 1139 -17.99 -41.70 -33.30
C CYS A 1139 -16.52 -41.54 -33.70
N ALA A 1140 -15.68 -42.51 -33.33
CA ALA A 1140 -14.30 -42.55 -33.76
C ALA A 1140 -14.21 -42.68 -35.29
N THR A 1141 -13.28 -41.96 -35.92
CA THR A 1141 -13.01 -42.09 -37.36
C THR A 1141 -12.27 -43.39 -37.71
N LYS A 1142 -11.50 -43.94 -36.76
CA LYS A 1142 -10.76 -45.21 -36.88
C LYS A 1142 -11.31 -46.26 -35.89
N MET A 1143 -11.17 -47.54 -36.22
CA MET A 1143 -11.46 -48.65 -35.31
C MET A 1143 -10.38 -48.77 -34.23
N PHE A 1144 -10.78 -49.09 -33.00
CA PHE A 1144 -9.88 -49.37 -31.87
C PHE A 1144 -10.03 -50.84 -31.45
N HIS A 1145 -8.91 -51.59 -31.42
CA HIS A 1145 -8.92 -53.03 -31.09
C HIS A 1145 -9.96 -53.86 -31.89
N GLY A 1146 -10.28 -53.43 -33.11
CA GLY A 1146 -11.27 -54.08 -33.99
C GLY A 1146 -12.74 -53.70 -33.72
N TYR A 1147 -13.00 -52.70 -32.87
CA TYR A 1147 -14.32 -52.15 -32.57
C TYR A 1147 -14.47 -50.74 -33.15
N THR A 1148 -15.67 -50.40 -33.62
CA THR A 1148 -16.07 -49.00 -33.83
C THR A 1148 -16.55 -48.43 -32.50
N VAL A 1149 -15.96 -47.32 -32.07
CA VAL A 1149 -16.19 -46.70 -30.76
C VAL A 1149 -17.15 -45.52 -30.89
N HIS A 1150 -18.22 -45.56 -30.11
CA HIS A 1150 -19.22 -44.49 -29.99
C HIS A 1150 -19.20 -43.91 -28.57
N LEU A 1151 -19.25 -42.59 -28.46
CA LEU A 1151 -19.04 -41.84 -27.23
C LEU A 1151 -20.17 -40.86 -26.98
N GLY A 1152 -20.66 -40.79 -25.75
CA GLY A 1152 -21.68 -39.84 -25.29
C GLY A 1152 -21.47 -39.47 -23.82
N ILE A 1153 -22.17 -38.45 -23.34
CA ILE A 1153 -22.23 -38.11 -21.90
C ILE A 1153 -23.70 -38.06 -21.47
N GLN A 1154 -24.00 -38.67 -20.33
CA GLN A 1154 -25.30 -38.60 -19.69
C GLN A 1154 -25.18 -38.01 -18.29
N THR A 1155 -25.75 -36.82 -18.08
CA THR A 1155 -25.75 -36.17 -16.76
C THR A 1155 -26.94 -36.64 -15.93
N LYS A 1156 -26.68 -37.22 -14.75
CA LYS A 1156 -27.71 -37.59 -13.77
C LYS A 1156 -27.30 -37.13 -12.37
N LYS A 1157 -28.20 -36.44 -11.65
CA LYS A 1157 -27.95 -35.90 -10.30
C LYS A 1157 -26.64 -35.08 -10.15
N ARG A 1158 -26.24 -34.33 -11.19
CA ARG A 1158 -24.98 -33.55 -11.27
C ARG A 1158 -23.68 -34.38 -11.36
N VAL A 1159 -23.76 -35.65 -11.73
CA VAL A 1159 -22.62 -36.48 -12.14
C VAL A 1159 -22.75 -36.79 -13.62
N ASP A 1160 -21.68 -36.57 -14.38
CA ASP A 1160 -21.60 -36.87 -15.80
C ASP A 1160 -21.09 -38.30 -15.97
N ASP A 1161 -21.93 -39.19 -16.51
CA ASP A 1161 -21.52 -40.54 -16.88
C ASP A 1161 -21.01 -40.54 -18.32
N LEU A 1162 -19.76 -40.98 -18.52
CA LEU A 1162 -19.23 -41.28 -19.85
C LEU A 1162 -19.90 -42.54 -20.41
N LEU A 1163 -20.60 -42.39 -21.53
CA LEU A 1163 -21.16 -43.48 -22.29
C LEU A 1163 -20.14 -43.92 -23.35
N VAL A 1164 -19.71 -45.17 -23.30
CA VAL A 1164 -18.89 -45.79 -24.34
C VAL A 1164 -19.64 -47.02 -24.84
N ARG A 1165 -19.87 -47.07 -26.16
CA ARG A 1165 -20.40 -48.24 -26.83
C ARG A 1165 -19.42 -48.74 -27.87
N LEU A 1166 -19.05 -50.01 -27.74
CA LEU A 1166 -18.23 -50.71 -28.72
C LEU A 1166 -19.15 -51.51 -29.64
N SER A 1167 -18.94 -51.39 -30.94
CA SER A 1167 -19.67 -52.17 -31.94
C SER A 1167 -18.72 -52.97 -32.83
N LYS A 1168 -19.03 -54.26 -32.99
CA LYS A 1168 -18.34 -55.21 -33.87
C LYS A 1168 -19.39 -56.15 -34.44
N LYS A 1169 -19.19 -56.70 -35.65
CA LYS A 1169 -20.20 -57.53 -36.33
C LYS A 1169 -20.76 -58.64 -35.41
N GLY A 1170 -21.99 -58.44 -34.89
CA GLY A 1170 -22.70 -59.39 -34.02
C GLY A 1170 -22.56 -59.20 -32.51
N SER A 1171 -21.75 -58.24 -32.02
CA SER A 1171 -21.56 -57.98 -30.57
C SER A 1171 -21.54 -56.47 -30.29
N THR A 1172 -22.34 -56.06 -29.30
CA THR A 1172 -22.46 -54.69 -28.78
C THR A 1172 -22.21 -54.70 -27.28
N LEU A 1173 -21.29 -53.84 -26.85
CA LEU A 1173 -20.88 -53.73 -25.45
C LEU A 1173 -21.08 -52.29 -24.98
N ASP A 1174 -21.68 -52.13 -23.80
CA ASP A 1174 -21.89 -50.83 -23.15
C ASP A 1174 -21.09 -50.74 -21.85
N LEU A 1175 -20.41 -49.61 -21.65
CA LEU A 1175 -19.68 -49.34 -20.41
C LEU A 1175 -20.64 -49.08 -19.24
N ILE A 1176 -20.36 -49.70 -18.09
CA ILE A 1176 -21.07 -49.46 -16.83
C ILE A 1176 -20.30 -48.41 -16.00
N PRO A 1177 -20.95 -47.31 -15.55
CA PRO A 1177 -20.30 -46.29 -14.74
C PRO A 1177 -19.91 -46.78 -13.34
N LEU A 1178 -18.67 -46.50 -12.92
CA LEU A 1178 -18.12 -46.89 -11.63
C LEU A 1178 -18.99 -46.49 -10.42
N ARG A 1179 -19.65 -45.33 -10.48
CA ARG A 1179 -20.52 -44.85 -9.38
C ARG A 1179 -21.68 -45.80 -9.05
N THR A 1180 -22.06 -46.68 -9.97
CA THR A 1180 -23.12 -47.68 -9.72
C THR A 1180 -22.64 -48.84 -8.84
N LEU A 1181 -21.32 -48.94 -8.62
CA LEU A 1181 -20.62 -50.00 -7.90
C LEU A 1181 -19.78 -49.48 -6.71
N GLN A 1182 -19.46 -48.18 -6.68
CA GLN A 1182 -18.63 -47.52 -5.67
C GLN A 1182 -19.28 -47.56 -4.28
N ASP A 1183 -18.47 -47.74 -3.22
CA ASP A 1183 -18.88 -47.93 -1.81
C ASP A 1183 -19.73 -49.18 -1.53
N LEU A 1184 -20.05 -49.97 -2.57
CA LEU A 1184 -20.85 -51.20 -2.49
C LEU A 1184 -20.00 -52.44 -2.77
N LEU A 1185 -18.96 -52.32 -3.60
CA LEU A 1185 -17.94 -53.36 -3.81
C LEU A 1185 -16.59 -52.94 -3.20
N PRO A 1186 -15.76 -53.90 -2.77
CA PRO A 1186 -14.39 -53.61 -2.36
C PRO A 1186 -13.63 -52.83 -3.43
N ASP A 1187 -12.80 -51.87 -3.02
CA ASP A 1187 -12.02 -51.01 -3.93
C ASP A 1187 -11.24 -51.82 -4.98
N ILE A 1188 -10.79 -53.04 -4.65
CA ILE A 1188 -10.08 -53.93 -5.58
C ILE A 1188 -10.95 -54.43 -6.75
N LEU A 1189 -12.27 -54.54 -6.59
CA LEU A 1189 -13.20 -54.96 -7.64
C LEU A 1189 -13.85 -53.77 -8.36
N ALA A 1190 -13.93 -52.62 -7.69
CA ALA A 1190 -14.46 -51.39 -8.26
C ALA A 1190 -13.37 -50.60 -9.00
N ASP A 1191 -12.25 -50.24 -8.36
CA ASP A 1191 -11.24 -49.35 -8.93
C ASP A 1191 -10.27 -50.04 -9.90
N ASN A 1192 -9.99 -51.33 -9.73
CA ASN A 1192 -9.02 -52.07 -10.55
C ASN A 1192 -9.64 -52.83 -11.75
N HIS A 1193 -10.93 -52.65 -12.02
CA HIS A 1193 -11.60 -53.25 -13.18
C HIS A 1193 -12.40 -52.22 -13.97
N VAL A 1194 -12.62 -52.52 -15.26
CA VAL A 1194 -13.54 -51.85 -16.19
C VAL A 1194 -14.70 -52.81 -16.42
N HIS A 1195 -15.92 -52.31 -16.31
CA HIS A 1195 -17.13 -53.12 -16.29
C HIS A 1195 -17.90 -52.97 -17.61
N TRP A 1196 -18.01 -54.06 -18.37
CA TRP A 1196 -18.70 -54.10 -19.66
C TRP A 1196 -19.98 -54.91 -19.56
N LEU A 1197 -21.09 -54.35 -20.06
CA LEU A 1197 -22.32 -55.09 -20.28
C LEU A 1197 -22.33 -55.62 -21.72
N GLU A 1198 -22.44 -56.94 -21.88
CA GLU A 1198 -22.71 -57.54 -23.19
C GLU A 1198 -24.22 -57.62 -23.43
N GLU A 1199 -24.69 -56.98 -24.51
CA GLU A 1199 -26.13 -56.84 -24.77
C GLU A 1199 -26.84 -58.17 -25.07
N ALA A 1200 -26.12 -59.16 -25.61
CA ALA A 1200 -26.69 -60.45 -26.01
C ALA A 1200 -26.88 -61.44 -24.84
N SER A 1201 -25.91 -61.51 -23.92
CA SER A 1201 -25.93 -62.39 -22.75
C SER A 1201 -26.56 -61.74 -21.52
N GLY A 1202 -26.47 -60.41 -21.39
CA GLY A 1202 -26.86 -59.67 -20.20
C GLY A 1202 -25.83 -59.75 -19.06
N ASP A 1203 -24.67 -60.35 -19.32
CA ASP A 1203 -23.61 -60.51 -18.34
C ASP A 1203 -22.77 -59.23 -18.18
N VAL A 1204 -22.29 -59.00 -16.95
CA VAL A 1204 -21.36 -57.91 -16.62
C VAL A 1204 -19.96 -58.49 -16.45
N GLU A 1205 -19.08 -58.19 -17.40
CA GLU A 1205 -17.70 -58.63 -17.38
C GLU A 1205 -16.82 -57.62 -16.62
N PHE A 1206 -15.96 -58.14 -15.73
CA PHE A 1206 -14.98 -57.36 -14.98
C PHE A 1206 -13.61 -57.53 -15.65
N CYS A 1207 -13.23 -56.60 -16.50
CA CYS A 1207 -11.93 -56.61 -17.19
C CYS A 1207 -10.90 -55.84 -16.36
N HIS A 1208 -9.77 -56.44 -16.01
CA HIS A 1208 -8.74 -55.77 -15.20
C HIS A 1208 -8.18 -54.53 -15.94
N VAL A 1209 -7.88 -53.42 -15.26
CA VAL A 1209 -7.44 -52.16 -15.94
C VAL A 1209 -6.19 -52.34 -16.80
N THR A 1210 -5.35 -53.34 -16.54
CA THR A 1210 -4.17 -53.65 -17.39
C THR A 1210 -4.54 -54.25 -18.75
N ASP A 1211 -5.72 -54.85 -18.87
CA ASP A 1211 -6.30 -55.34 -20.12
C ASP A 1211 -7.81 -55.01 -20.14
N PRO A 1212 -8.18 -53.74 -20.38
CA PRO A 1212 -9.54 -53.24 -20.19
C PRO A 1212 -10.50 -53.66 -21.31
N TRP A 1213 -10.02 -54.42 -22.30
CA TRP A 1213 -10.78 -54.83 -23.47
C TRP A 1213 -11.29 -56.27 -23.27
N PRO A 1214 -12.58 -56.55 -23.54
CA PRO A 1214 -13.10 -57.89 -23.42
C PRO A 1214 -12.34 -58.84 -24.35
N SER A 1215 -11.87 -59.95 -23.78
CA SER A 1215 -10.96 -60.88 -24.44
C SER A 1215 -11.67 -61.55 -25.63
N LYS A 1216 -10.91 -61.85 -26.69
CA LYS A 1216 -11.38 -62.77 -27.72
C LYS A 1216 -11.73 -64.10 -27.05
N ASN A 1217 -13.00 -64.49 -27.05
CA ASN A 1217 -13.34 -65.91 -27.02
C ASN A 1217 -12.67 -66.55 -28.24
N MET A 1218 -11.45 -67.08 -28.06
CA MET A 1218 -10.99 -68.17 -28.90
C MET A 1218 -11.85 -69.36 -28.51
N GLU A 1219 -12.73 -69.74 -29.43
CA GLU A 1219 -13.41 -71.03 -29.41
C GLU A 1219 -12.39 -72.14 -29.08
N SER A 1220 -12.72 -72.94 -28.08
CA SER A 1220 -12.32 -74.35 -28.00
C SER A 1220 -13.58 -75.20 -28.09
#